data_AF-A0A4V1EQJ1-F1
#
_entry.id   AF-A0A4V1EQJ1-F1
#
_cell.length_a   1.000
_cell.length_b   1.000
_cell.length_c   1.000
_cell.angle_alpha   90.00
_cell.angle_beta   90.00
_cell.angle_gamma   90.00
#
_symmetry.space_group_name_H-M   'P 1'
#
loop_
_entity.id
_entity.type
_entity.pdbx_description
1 polymer ?
#
loop_
_entity_poly.entity_id
_entity_poly.type
_entity_poly.pdbx_seq_one_letter_code
_entity_poly.pdbx_strand_id
1 'polypeptide(L)'
;MRTRLSSRARWLALTATIVTPVIALTCAPSAAFAAPSDAPLASGEDWSVTRAPGGYLVTVDLDEPLPIVSDAPTLVADGETLGFATESADGLSLSLFTTDATVTRAADIDKGWASADIDKAAEQPAPERVDEPTNDELVEQMSRMAPLAATADPADPGTYAVTEAEYDFGDRAVPLAGISGIRGEMTGKMYLTDAPGERPTVILLHGRHTSCSTGTANPLRWPCGPNQVNVRSYQGYEGTGRALASHGYNVLSIAANAVNSNDNQLALDYGAQARGQLILDTLGMLEKANSGAAVVFEDVSWPAEDGTVTRTSRTLDEALSYATTRRDAPAAAGGVSAASLAGRFDLDTVGIMGHSRGGEGATSAVTLNQGLADPYGIVSVLPLAPVDFGRMTVPDVPMAVFLPYCDGDVSNQQGQHMIDDSRGAFGDNVMRSAVWVMGANHNFFNTVWTPGMYPYATGDDWSTSDRTSSCRTADPSRLTASQQYQVGVSYMTGFFRLTMGGESQFQSLFDGSAIPSTTATSYADVRIMASQPSSATTMLTDFTRSSTLVRTAGNASAQICANAETASSIAPSVPYCTPRTVGTARVPHWTPVRFGLNVPAYPVTRVTWTGSTTNPAAVSNGQLLVTVPEGSRNVSSRTQLTLKAAPDLSVASGTDFTITVADGSGRTFTRTASEINPFAVNRLPGGTHTSLNKIVLQQLTIPTAEMTDIDLTDVREVRIGAGVGADATGAGGLYLSDLAFETPTSTPAKVATRTTVNVAGTVVEEGKAADTREIAVYLNRAESSTVTAWVSFVPTSGPVSAAVQGVRFAPGETCTVVEVPIAGNILPSTTPSTAITVSATNTTGAVMGASAFNTLTVREDDGVTGSLPALPDAGVQGDACAEFEASRTAGALTASATELAPGAELTLTATGYRVGESVQFTFAGTEAATATAAADGTASATFTIADDQPLGSQTARAIGAGSARLQEATVDVLAPTTTTLSLAEGASLVEGAELTFIAKIDGAATEGTVTFTDGGAAGGGAGSTAPTAAAGALLGSVEVVDGVARLTLPDGLSAGSHAVVAVFGRTAIAAESRSEPLTFTLAAAPVTEEPGTGGEPSTPGTGGEQPITGAPAAAPADRGDLALTGGEIASWALLAGGSLLALGAALLIARRRAGARADS
;
A
#
# COMPACT_ATOMS: atom_id res chain seq x y z
N MET A 1 62.30 -35.00 28.67
CA MET A 1 63.52 -35.56 28.05
C MET A 1 63.09 -36.72 27.15
N ARG A 2 63.17 -36.58 25.80
CA ARG A 2 62.62 -37.51 24.77
C ARG A 2 61.06 -37.62 24.78
N THR A 3 60.31 -37.84 23.69
CA THR A 3 60.44 -37.59 22.23
C THR A 3 59.05 -37.74 21.54
N ARG A 4 58.79 -36.98 20.45
CA ARG A 4 58.13 -37.33 19.14
C ARG A 4 57.06 -38.46 19.04
N LEU A 5 56.04 -38.47 18.15
CA LEU A 5 55.37 -37.51 17.22
C LEU A 5 54.11 -38.17 16.57
N SER A 6 53.22 -37.34 16.00
CA SER A 6 52.37 -37.55 14.78
C SER A 6 51.34 -38.72 14.61
N SER A 7 50.08 -38.28 14.42
CA SER A 7 49.18 -38.49 13.25
C SER A 7 48.32 -39.75 13.01
N ARG A 8 46.99 -39.50 13.02
CA ARG A 8 45.91 -39.88 12.05
C ARG A 8 45.87 -41.31 11.45
N ALA A 9 44.75 -42.00 11.66
CA ALA A 9 43.69 -42.28 10.64
C ALA A 9 42.68 -43.34 11.13
N ARG A 10 41.41 -43.25 10.69
CA ARG A 10 40.36 -44.31 10.55
C ARG A 10 38.95 -43.67 10.47
N TRP A 11 37.94 -44.23 9.78
CA TRP A 11 37.82 -45.48 9.00
C TRP A 11 37.16 -45.22 7.62
N LEU A 12 37.16 -46.22 6.73
CA LEU A 12 36.54 -46.17 5.40
C LEU A 12 35.05 -46.53 5.39
N ALA A 13 34.35 -46.13 4.32
CA ALA A 13 33.01 -46.58 3.94
C ALA A 13 33.03 -47.86 3.07
N LEU A 14 31.86 -48.50 2.87
CA LEU A 14 31.53 -49.14 1.59
C LEU A 14 30.03 -49.47 1.41
N THR A 15 29.59 -49.52 0.14
CA THR A 15 28.38 -50.19 -0.41
C THR A 15 26.99 -49.65 -0.06
N ALA A 16 26.01 -50.03 -0.90
CA ALA A 16 24.71 -49.37 -1.05
C ALA A 16 23.58 -50.35 -1.47
N THR A 17 22.40 -49.79 -1.78
CA THR A 17 21.25 -50.40 -2.50
C THR A 17 20.22 -51.19 -1.67
N ILE A 18 19.30 -50.42 -1.06
CA ILE A 18 17.83 -50.50 -1.16
C ILE A 18 17.19 -51.91 -1.34
N VAL A 19 16.43 -52.35 -0.32
CA VAL A 19 15.07 -52.95 -0.46
C VAL A 19 14.22 -52.52 0.75
N THR A 20 12.96 -52.17 0.52
CA THR A 20 11.91 -51.88 1.52
C THR A 20 10.62 -52.65 1.16
N PRO A 21 9.61 -52.75 2.05
CA PRO A 21 9.62 -52.90 3.51
C PRO A 21 8.75 -54.12 3.95
N VAL A 22 8.52 -54.34 5.25
CA VAL A 22 7.18 -54.68 5.82
C VAL A 22 7.22 -54.74 7.37
N ILE A 23 6.37 -53.89 7.97
CA ILE A 23 5.60 -54.00 9.23
C ILE A 23 6.08 -54.97 10.34
N ALA A 24 6.40 -54.39 11.50
CA ALA A 24 6.02 -54.92 12.82
C ALA A 24 5.76 -53.75 13.79
N LEU A 25 4.60 -53.73 14.46
CA LEU A 25 4.22 -52.64 15.38
C LEU A 25 4.91 -52.78 16.75
N THR A 26 5.31 -51.65 17.32
CA THR A 26 5.41 -51.47 18.77
C THR A 26 4.71 -50.18 19.17
N CYS A 27 3.47 -50.29 19.66
CA CYS A 27 2.74 -49.13 20.16
C CYS A 27 3.35 -48.63 21.47
N ALA A 28 4.09 -47.52 21.42
CA ALA A 28 4.10 -46.61 22.56
C ALA A 28 2.72 -45.92 22.61
N PRO A 29 2.12 -45.69 23.79
CA PRO A 29 0.92 -44.88 23.87
C PRO A 29 1.30 -43.45 23.49
N SER A 30 0.65 -42.90 22.45
CA SER A 30 0.67 -41.46 22.22
C SER A 30 0.20 -40.78 23.49
N ALA A 31 1.00 -39.85 24.02
CA ALA A 31 0.50 -38.93 25.04
C ALA A 31 -0.63 -38.15 24.37
N ALA A 32 -1.87 -38.38 24.81
CA ALA A 32 -2.99 -37.61 24.34
C ALA A 32 -2.73 -36.15 24.75
N PHE A 33 -2.56 -35.27 23.76
CA PHE A 33 -2.61 -33.84 24.00
C PHE A 33 -4.02 -33.54 24.53
N ALA A 34 -4.12 -33.27 25.82
CA ALA A 34 -5.34 -32.72 26.39
C ALA A 34 -5.62 -31.39 25.68
N ALA A 35 -6.89 -31.14 25.37
CA ALA A 35 -7.31 -29.99 24.58
C ALA A 35 -6.80 -28.67 25.21
N PRO A 36 -6.57 -27.63 24.39
CA PRO A 36 -6.70 -26.26 24.86
C PRO A 36 -8.04 -26.13 25.58
N SER A 37 -8.03 -25.55 26.78
CA SER A 37 -9.25 -25.08 27.43
C SER A 37 -9.43 -23.61 27.11
N ASP A 38 -10.65 -23.19 26.77
CA ASP A 38 -11.01 -21.77 26.67
C ASP A 38 -10.97 -21.07 28.05
N ALA A 39 -10.93 -21.86 29.13
CA ALA A 39 -10.59 -21.37 30.46
C ALA A 39 -9.19 -20.70 30.43
N PRO A 40 -9.06 -19.43 30.84
CA PRO A 40 -7.78 -18.73 30.85
C PRO A 40 -6.70 -19.49 31.63
N LEU A 41 -5.48 -19.48 31.08
CA LEU A 41 -4.29 -20.00 31.76
C LEU A 41 -3.83 -19.06 32.88
N ALA A 42 -4.10 -17.76 32.73
CA ALA A 42 -4.01 -16.70 33.72
C ALA A 42 -5.04 -15.60 33.36
N SER A 43 -5.51 -14.82 34.33
CA SER A 43 -6.44 -13.70 34.14
C SER A 43 -6.48 -12.75 35.33
N GLY A 44 -6.65 -11.46 35.07
CA GLY A 44 -6.86 -10.39 36.06
C GLY A 44 -8.34 -10.03 36.24
N GLU A 45 -8.62 -8.76 36.50
CA GLU A 45 -9.99 -8.19 36.54
C GLU A 45 -10.46 -7.77 35.13
N ASP A 46 -9.52 -7.35 34.29
CA ASP A 46 -9.66 -6.75 32.96
C ASP A 46 -8.82 -7.45 31.87
N TRP A 47 -7.96 -8.41 32.23
CA TRP A 47 -7.08 -9.13 31.28
C TRP A 47 -7.20 -10.65 31.33
N SER A 48 -6.86 -11.31 30.22
CA SER A 48 -6.83 -12.78 30.12
C SER A 48 -5.72 -13.30 29.21
N VAL A 49 -5.21 -14.49 29.55
CA VAL A 49 -4.21 -15.25 28.79
C VAL A 49 -4.80 -16.59 28.39
N THR A 50 -5.04 -16.81 27.10
CA THR A 50 -5.58 -18.06 26.54
C THR A 50 -4.50 -18.83 25.76
N ARG A 51 -4.71 -20.13 25.57
CA ARG A 51 -3.81 -20.95 24.76
C ARG A 51 -4.11 -20.75 23.28
N ALA A 52 -3.17 -20.19 22.53
CA ALA A 52 -3.26 -20.06 21.08
C ALA A 52 -2.32 -21.06 20.38
N PRO A 53 -2.60 -21.49 19.14
CA PRO A 53 -1.68 -22.32 18.39
C PRO A 53 -0.30 -21.68 18.21
N GLY A 54 0.74 -22.43 18.57
CA GLY A 54 2.14 -21.96 18.59
C GLY A 54 2.53 -21.10 19.80
N GLY A 55 1.59 -20.70 20.68
CA GLY A 55 1.90 -19.81 21.80
C GLY A 55 0.72 -19.50 22.71
N TYR A 56 0.51 -18.21 22.94
CA TYR A 56 -0.45 -17.65 23.88
C TYR A 56 -1.07 -16.39 23.28
N LEU A 57 -2.39 -16.25 23.42
CA LEU A 57 -3.08 -15.00 23.14
C LEU A 57 -3.30 -14.30 24.47
N VAL A 58 -2.86 -13.05 24.56
CA VAL A 58 -3.11 -12.19 25.71
C VAL A 58 -3.94 -11.00 25.29
N THR A 59 -5.01 -10.76 26.04
CA THR A 59 -6.04 -9.75 25.78
C THR A 59 -6.25 -8.90 27.03
N VAL A 60 -6.35 -7.58 26.87
CA VAL A 60 -6.73 -6.61 27.89
C VAL A 60 -7.97 -5.87 27.39
N ASP A 61 -9.06 -5.92 28.15
CA ASP A 61 -10.27 -5.14 27.89
C ASP A 61 -10.11 -3.71 28.42
N LEU A 62 -10.81 -2.73 27.82
CA LEU A 62 -10.65 -1.30 28.12
C LEU A 62 -11.99 -0.64 28.46
N ASP A 63 -12.03 0.08 29.60
CA ASP A 63 -13.17 0.91 30.00
C ASP A 63 -13.56 1.97 28.95
N GLU A 64 -12.57 2.51 28.23
CA GLU A 64 -12.76 3.52 27.19
C GLU A 64 -11.77 3.30 26.01
N PRO A 65 -12.13 3.76 24.78
CA PRO A 65 -11.24 3.65 23.62
C PRO A 65 -9.91 4.39 23.82
N LEU A 66 -8.83 3.84 23.26
CA LEU A 66 -7.49 4.44 23.39
C LEU A 66 -7.43 5.89 22.85
N PRO A 67 -6.66 6.78 23.51
CA PRO A 67 -6.43 8.13 23.02
C PRO A 67 -5.64 8.12 21.69
N ILE A 68 -5.96 9.06 20.80
CA ILE A 68 -5.27 9.23 19.51
C ILE A 68 -3.94 9.98 19.75
N VAL A 69 -2.94 9.22 20.18
CA VAL A 69 -1.53 9.61 20.30
C VAL A 69 -0.72 9.14 19.07
N SER A 70 0.49 9.68 18.91
CA SER A 70 1.41 9.36 17.80
C SER A 70 2.13 8.00 17.98
N ASP A 71 1.94 7.37 19.13
CA ASP A 71 2.51 6.09 19.56
C ASP A 71 1.70 4.86 19.08
N ALA A 72 2.22 3.65 19.30
CA ALA A 72 1.54 2.39 19.05
C ALA A 72 1.31 1.64 20.37
N PRO A 73 0.10 1.08 20.63
CA PRO A 73 -0.16 0.38 21.87
C PRO A 73 0.69 -0.89 21.99
N THR A 74 1.06 -1.22 23.22
CA THR A 74 1.73 -2.47 23.61
C THR A 74 0.96 -3.13 24.75
N LEU A 75 1.26 -4.40 25.05
CA LEU A 75 0.92 -5.00 26.34
C LEU A 75 2.17 -5.15 27.20
N VAL A 76 2.02 -4.99 28.51
CA VAL A 76 3.10 -5.05 29.51
C VAL A 76 2.71 -6.05 30.59
N ALA A 77 3.46 -7.14 30.76
CA ALA A 77 3.19 -8.15 31.79
C ALA A 77 4.25 -8.09 32.89
N ASP A 78 3.82 -8.01 34.16
CA ASP A 78 4.68 -7.85 35.34
C ASP A 78 5.74 -6.72 35.21
N GLY A 79 5.45 -5.68 34.40
CA GLY A 79 6.36 -4.58 34.10
C GLY A 79 7.32 -4.79 32.90
N GLU A 80 7.24 -5.91 32.17
CA GLU A 80 8.00 -6.13 30.92
C GLU A 80 7.09 -6.04 29.67
N THR A 81 7.48 -5.19 28.70
CA THR A 81 6.75 -5.01 27.44
C THR A 81 6.81 -6.27 26.58
N LEU A 82 5.66 -6.87 26.31
CA LEU A 82 5.52 -8.10 25.51
C LEU A 82 5.64 -7.83 23.99
N GLY A 83 5.13 -6.70 23.51
CA GLY A 83 5.13 -6.33 22.09
C GLY A 83 3.95 -5.44 21.69
N PHE A 84 3.88 -5.06 20.41
CA PHE A 84 2.82 -4.21 19.84
C PHE A 84 1.46 -4.92 19.87
N ALA A 85 0.50 -4.34 20.58
CA ALA A 85 -0.85 -4.86 20.72
C ALA A 85 -1.76 -4.41 19.57
N THR A 86 -2.89 -5.10 19.37
CA THR A 86 -3.87 -4.78 18.33
C THR A 86 -5.16 -4.30 18.97
N GLU A 87 -5.55 -3.09 18.63
CA GLU A 87 -6.80 -2.44 19.04
C GLU A 87 -7.99 -3.07 18.33
N SER A 88 -9.08 -3.33 19.07
CA SER A 88 -10.35 -3.81 18.49
C SER A 88 -10.98 -2.75 17.57
N ALA A 89 -11.87 -3.16 16.67
CA ALA A 89 -12.52 -2.25 15.72
C ALA A 89 -13.32 -1.12 16.40
N ASP A 90 -13.84 -1.38 17.60
CA ASP A 90 -14.57 -0.42 18.44
C ASP A 90 -13.70 0.28 19.51
N GLY A 91 -12.41 -0.06 19.61
CA GLY A 91 -11.42 0.55 20.48
C GLY A 91 -11.35 0.00 21.91
N LEU A 92 -12.23 -0.94 22.28
CA LEU A 92 -12.46 -1.37 23.66
C LEU A 92 -11.65 -2.60 24.12
N SER A 93 -10.71 -3.12 23.32
CA SER A 93 -9.72 -4.08 23.81
C SER A 93 -8.41 -4.06 23.02
N LEU A 94 -7.36 -4.58 23.65
CA LEU A 94 -6.02 -4.79 23.10
C LEU A 94 -5.66 -6.28 23.09
N SER A 95 -5.14 -6.77 21.97
CA SER A 95 -4.78 -8.18 21.77
C SER A 95 -3.36 -8.37 21.25
N LEU A 96 -2.61 -9.31 21.82
CA LEU A 96 -1.24 -9.67 21.42
C LEU A 96 -1.05 -11.18 21.44
N PHE A 97 -0.59 -11.74 20.33
CA PHE A 97 -0.03 -13.10 20.28
C PHE A 97 1.44 -13.10 20.74
N THR A 98 1.80 -14.01 21.62
CA THR A 98 3.19 -14.20 22.07
C THR A 98 3.55 -15.68 22.23
N THR A 99 4.81 -16.02 21.94
CA THR A 99 5.40 -17.34 22.21
C THR A 99 5.94 -17.48 23.64
N ASP A 100 5.97 -16.40 24.44
CA ASP A 100 6.61 -16.38 25.75
C ASP A 100 5.74 -17.03 26.83
N ALA A 101 6.12 -18.23 27.27
CA ALA A 101 5.42 -19.00 28.31
C ALA A 101 5.49 -18.38 29.72
N THR A 102 6.10 -17.21 29.92
CA THR A 102 5.97 -16.45 31.17
C THR A 102 4.58 -15.89 31.39
N VAL A 103 3.85 -15.46 30.34
CA VAL A 103 2.53 -14.80 30.50
C VAL A 103 1.48 -15.67 31.18
N THR A 104 1.61 -17.01 31.10
CA THR A 104 0.77 -17.97 31.86
C THR A 104 0.96 -17.93 33.38
N ARG A 105 1.86 -17.08 33.87
CA ARG A 105 2.19 -16.87 35.29
C ARG A 105 2.31 -15.38 35.63
N ALA A 106 1.87 -14.49 34.74
CA ALA A 106 1.77 -13.07 35.04
C ALA A 106 0.92 -12.86 36.29
N ALA A 107 1.36 -11.98 37.18
CA ALA A 107 0.54 -11.45 38.25
C ALA A 107 -0.33 -10.29 37.74
N ASP A 108 0.16 -9.55 36.74
CA ASP A 108 -0.54 -8.42 36.12
C ASP A 108 -0.21 -8.23 34.64
N ILE A 109 -1.17 -7.72 33.84
CA ILE A 109 -0.98 -7.38 32.42
C ILE A 109 -1.73 -6.11 32.06
N ASP A 110 -0.96 -5.03 31.89
CA ASP A 110 -1.45 -3.69 31.58
C ASP A 110 -1.38 -3.37 30.09
N LYS A 111 -2.13 -2.33 29.68
CA LYS A 111 -1.86 -1.60 28.44
C LYS A 111 -0.59 -0.76 28.59
N GLY A 112 0.20 -0.70 27.54
CA GLY A 112 1.35 0.20 27.45
C GLY A 112 1.43 0.90 26.10
N TRP A 113 2.52 1.65 25.92
CA TRP A 113 2.89 2.29 24.66
C TRP A 113 4.24 1.76 24.17
N ALA A 114 4.59 1.96 22.90
CA ALA A 114 5.87 1.52 22.34
C ALA A 114 7.03 2.39 22.85
N SER A 115 6.74 3.59 23.35
CA SER A 115 7.67 4.40 24.14
C SER A 115 8.07 3.81 25.50
N ALA A 116 7.38 2.76 25.95
CA ALA A 116 7.17 2.37 27.36
C ALA A 116 6.21 3.33 28.11
N ASP A 117 5.87 2.96 29.35
CA ASP A 117 4.86 3.64 30.16
C ASP A 117 5.33 5.03 30.63
N ILE A 118 4.75 6.08 30.06
CA ILE A 118 5.19 7.47 30.18
C ILE A 118 3.98 8.43 30.22
N ASP A 119 3.80 9.11 31.35
CA ASP A 119 2.91 10.27 31.48
C ASP A 119 3.43 11.46 30.64
N LYS A 120 2.82 11.68 29.47
CA LYS A 120 3.17 12.73 28.50
C LYS A 120 2.64 14.12 28.95
N ALA A 121 3.33 15.20 28.58
CA ALA A 121 3.34 16.43 29.38
C ALA A 121 2.28 17.50 29.08
N ALA A 122 1.83 18.19 30.13
CA ALA A 122 1.31 19.57 30.08
C ALA A 122 2.15 20.46 31.04
N GLU A 123 2.51 21.68 30.62
CA GLU A 123 3.61 22.46 31.22
C GLU A 123 3.29 23.07 32.60
N GLN A 124 4.13 22.80 33.63
CA GLN A 124 4.45 23.69 34.77
C GLN A 124 5.68 23.13 35.59
N PRO A 125 6.30 23.89 36.54
CA PRO A 125 7.76 23.82 36.74
C PRO A 125 8.35 22.98 37.91
N ALA A 126 9.69 22.90 37.86
CA ALA A 126 10.72 22.21 38.68
C ALA A 126 10.79 22.58 40.20
N PRO A 127 11.72 22.05 41.06
CA PRO A 127 12.93 21.25 40.74
C PRO A 127 13.37 20.11 41.70
N GLU A 128 14.37 19.32 41.28
CA GLU A 128 15.59 19.03 42.06
C GLU A 128 16.75 18.64 41.11
N ARG A 129 18.02 18.66 41.57
CA ARG A 129 19.22 18.36 40.76
C ARG A 129 19.90 17.08 41.27
N VAL A 130 20.08 16.11 40.37
CA VAL A 130 21.09 15.04 40.50
C VAL A 130 22.12 15.29 39.41
N ASP A 131 23.39 15.38 39.78
CA ASP A 131 24.50 15.51 38.83
C ASP A 131 24.97 14.10 38.44
N GLU A 132 24.72 13.68 37.19
CA GLU A 132 25.39 12.49 36.64
C GLU A 132 26.88 12.81 36.32
N PRO A 133 27.79 11.82 36.44
CA PRO A 133 29.20 12.03 36.13
C PRO A 133 29.41 12.32 34.64
N THR A 134 30.06 13.44 34.33
CA THR A 134 30.44 13.79 32.96
C THR A 134 31.47 12.80 32.41
N ASN A 135 31.31 12.42 31.13
CA ASN A 135 32.38 11.75 30.39
C ASN A 135 33.42 12.81 29.99
N ASP A 136 34.31 13.15 30.93
CA ASP A 136 35.28 14.23 30.76
C ASP A 136 36.22 14.02 29.56
N GLU A 137 36.52 12.77 29.20
CA GLU A 137 37.28 12.43 27.98
C GLU A 137 36.49 12.73 26.71
N LEU A 138 35.19 12.42 26.65
CA LEU A 138 34.34 12.86 25.53
C LEU A 138 34.26 14.39 25.44
N VAL A 139 34.20 15.09 26.58
CA VAL A 139 34.21 16.57 26.61
C VAL A 139 35.55 17.11 26.08
N GLU A 140 36.68 16.51 26.47
CA GLU A 140 38.00 16.88 25.94
C GLU A 140 38.12 16.57 24.44
N GLN A 141 37.64 15.41 23.98
CA GLN A 141 37.61 15.04 22.56
C GLN A 141 36.73 15.99 21.73
N MET A 142 35.52 16.31 22.20
CA MET A 142 34.64 17.29 21.56
C MET A 142 35.30 18.69 21.51
N SER A 143 36.04 19.09 22.55
CA SER A 143 36.76 20.37 22.55
C SER A 143 37.93 20.44 21.55
N ARG A 144 38.43 19.27 21.10
CA ARG A 144 39.47 19.14 20.07
C ARG A 144 38.89 19.10 18.66
N MET A 145 37.63 18.70 18.48
CA MET A 145 36.99 18.62 17.17
C MET A 145 36.58 20.02 16.70
N ALA A 146 37.17 20.48 15.58
CA ALA A 146 36.78 21.75 14.98
C ALA A 146 35.39 21.63 14.33
N PRO A 147 34.39 22.43 14.73
CA PRO A 147 33.10 22.44 14.05
C PRO A 147 33.27 22.96 12.62
N LEU A 148 32.46 22.45 11.69
CA LEU A 148 32.43 22.95 10.33
C LEU A 148 31.95 24.41 10.30
N ALA A 149 32.42 25.17 9.31
CA ALA A 149 31.96 26.52 9.10
C ALA A 149 30.45 26.52 8.80
N ALA A 150 29.67 27.23 9.62
CA ALA A 150 28.22 27.28 9.49
C ALA A 150 27.82 27.78 8.09
N THR A 151 26.91 27.08 7.44
CA THR A 151 26.39 27.45 6.12
C THR A 151 25.39 28.61 6.29
N ALA A 152 25.26 29.47 5.28
CA ALA A 152 24.15 30.45 5.26
C ALA A 152 22.81 29.73 5.38
N ASP A 153 21.80 30.35 6.00
CA ASP A 153 20.59 29.59 6.31
C ASP A 153 19.75 29.33 5.05
N PRO A 154 19.42 28.06 4.72
CA PRO A 154 18.52 27.77 3.62
C PRO A 154 17.11 28.37 3.84
N ALA A 155 16.73 28.69 5.08
CA ALA A 155 15.47 29.34 5.41
C ALA A 155 15.53 30.88 5.45
N ASP A 156 16.69 31.51 5.24
CA ASP A 156 16.76 32.97 5.05
C ASP A 156 15.88 33.37 3.85
N PRO A 157 15.02 34.41 3.93
CA PRO A 157 14.05 34.72 2.88
C PRO A 157 14.69 34.99 1.51
N GLY A 158 14.12 34.36 0.48
CA GLY A 158 14.50 34.54 -0.91
C GLY A 158 13.94 35.82 -1.56
N THR A 159 14.10 35.91 -2.88
CA THR A 159 13.76 37.11 -3.66
C THR A 159 12.29 37.27 -4.01
N TYR A 160 11.48 36.21 -3.84
CA TYR A 160 10.10 36.16 -4.29
C TYR A 160 9.09 36.42 -3.16
N ALA A 161 7.97 37.05 -3.50
CA ALA A 161 6.86 37.21 -2.58
C ALA A 161 6.07 35.90 -2.43
N VAL A 162 5.44 35.70 -1.28
CA VAL A 162 4.64 34.51 -0.96
C VAL A 162 3.18 34.91 -0.80
N THR A 163 2.28 34.22 -1.51
CA THR A 163 0.83 34.30 -1.36
C THR A 163 0.34 33.06 -0.63
N GLU A 164 -0.37 33.23 0.49
CA GLU A 164 -0.94 32.14 1.28
C GLU A 164 -2.45 32.03 1.06
N ALA A 165 -2.95 30.81 0.81
CA ALA A 165 -4.38 30.53 0.71
C ALA A 165 -4.71 29.14 1.27
N GLU A 166 -5.88 29.00 1.89
CA GLU A 166 -6.40 27.71 2.35
C GLU A 166 -7.55 27.27 1.44
N TYR A 167 -7.62 25.98 1.15
CA TYR A 167 -8.70 25.36 0.37
C TYR A 167 -9.35 24.25 1.19
N ASP A 168 -10.68 24.14 1.08
CA ASP A 168 -11.45 23.18 1.87
C ASP A 168 -12.62 22.63 1.04
N PHE A 169 -12.46 21.43 0.48
CA PHE A 169 -13.54 20.78 -0.28
C PHE A 169 -14.59 20.12 0.64
N GLY A 170 -14.38 20.09 1.96
CA GLY A 170 -15.23 19.44 2.94
C GLY A 170 -14.66 18.12 3.48
N ASP A 171 -15.13 17.74 4.67
CA ASP A 171 -14.50 16.70 5.49
C ASP A 171 -14.57 15.27 4.90
N ARG A 172 -15.38 15.02 3.86
CA ARG A 172 -15.52 13.69 3.21
C ARG A 172 -15.49 13.77 1.67
N ALA A 173 -14.63 14.66 1.15
CA ALA A 173 -14.42 14.96 -0.27
C ALA A 173 -13.76 13.82 -1.10
N VAL A 174 -12.90 12.99 -0.50
CA VAL A 174 -12.10 11.97 -1.23
C VAL A 174 -12.27 10.56 -0.62
N PRO A 175 -12.39 9.48 -1.42
CA PRO A 175 -12.32 8.11 -0.90
C PRO A 175 -10.86 7.75 -0.59
N LEU A 176 -10.57 7.28 0.64
CA LEU A 176 -9.21 6.96 1.06
C LEU A 176 -8.86 5.50 0.74
N ALA A 177 -7.68 5.28 0.15
CA ALA A 177 -7.18 3.93 -0.15
C ALA A 177 -6.78 3.15 1.12
N GLY A 178 -6.86 1.82 1.08
CA GLY A 178 -6.39 0.92 2.15
C GLY A 178 -7.21 0.92 3.46
N ILE A 179 -8.19 1.82 3.63
CA ILE A 179 -8.84 2.11 4.92
C ILE A 179 -10.36 1.86 4.91
N SER A 180 -10.76 0.62 4.58
CA SER A 180 -12.13 0.07 4.76
C SER A 180 -13.30 0.95 4.28
N GLY A 181 -13.13 1.67 3.16
CA GLY A 181 -14.19 2.49 2.55
C GLY A 181 -14.45 3.84 3.24
N ILE A 182 -13.58 4.29 4.14
CA ILE A 182 -13.66 5.64 4.72
C ILE A 182 -13.43 6.71 3.63
N ARG A 183 -14.21 7.79 3.69
CA ARG A 183 -13.95 9.04 2.96
C ARG A 183 -13.37 10.07 3.90
N GLY A 184 -12.35 10.79 3.44
CA GLY A 184 -11.68 11.86 4.17
C GLY A 184 -11.74 13.19 3.46
N GLU A 185 -11.06 14.17 4.04
CA GLU A 185 -11.03 15.54 3.56
C GLU A 185 -10.09 15.72 2.36
N MET A 186 -10.34 16.76 1.57
CA MET A 186 -9.39 17.29 0.58
C MET A 186 -9.21 18.77 0.93
N THR A 187 -8.34 19.02 1.90
CA THR A 187 -8.24 20.31 2.61
C THR A 187 -6.78 20.58 2.95
N GLY A 188 -6.34 21.83 2.80
CA GLY A 188 -4.93 22.20 3.00
C GLY A 188 -4.64 23.67 2.80
N LYS A 189 -3.35 24.01 2.84
CA LYS A 189 -2.82 25.37 2.69
C LYS A 189 -1.71 25.45 1.66
N MET A 190 -1.86 26.38 0.72
CA MET A 190 -0.89 26.69 -0.33
C MET A 190 0.01 27.85 0.12
N TYR A 191 1.31 27.74 -0.18
CA TYR A 191 2.30 28.81 -0.14
C TYR A 191 2.82 28.98 -1.56
N LEU A 192 2.30 29.98 -2.27
CA LEU A 192 2.53 30.18 -3.70
C LEU A 192 3.53 31.31 -3.92
N THR A 193 4.51 31.09 -4.76
CA THR A 193 5.48 32.12 -5.13
C THR A 193 4.91 33.11 -6.17
N ASP A 194 5.43 34.33 -6.21
CA ASP A 194 5.20 35.29 -7.30
C ASP A 194 6.17 35.11 -8.49
N ALA A 195 7.10 34.16 -8.40
CA ALA A 195 7.98 33.77 -9.50
C ALA A 195 7.18 33.30 -10.73
N PRO A 196 7.55 33.71 -11.96
CA PRO A 196 6.80 33.39 -13.16
C PRO A 196 7.03 31.95 -13.65
N GLY A 197 6.02 31.42 -14.35
CA GLY A 197 6.00 30.10 -14.96
C GLY A 197 5.69 28.97 -13.96
N GLU A 198 5.77 27.73 -14.45
CA GLU A 198 5.68 26.53 -13.61
C GLU A 198 6.90 26.44 -12.70
N ARG A 199 6.66 26.06 -11.44
CA ARG A 199 7.63 26.07 -10.34
C ARG A 199 7.64 24.72 -9.64
N PRO A 200 8.80 24.20 -9.19
CA PRO A 200 8.89 22.94 -8.47
C PRO A 200 7.93 22.87 -7.28
N THR A 201 7.21 21.75 -7.18
CA THR A 201 6.11 21.57 -6.24
C THR A 201 6.56 20.81 -5.00
N VAL A 202 6.17 21.22 -3.80
CA VAL A 202 6.47 20.48 -2.56
C VAL A 202 5.20 20.17 -1.77
N ILE A 203 5.00 18.91 -1.40
CA ILE A 203 3.88 18.46 -0.55
C ILE A 203 4.38 18.17 0.88
N LEU A 204 3.72 18.75 1.88
CA LEU A 204 4.03 18.57 3.31
C LEU A 204 2.85 17.86 4.00
N LEU A 205 3.09 16.69 4.59
CA LEU A 205 2.08 15.86 5.25
C LEU A 205 2.40 15.64 6.74
N HIS A 206 1.38 15.77 7.59
CA HIS A 206 1.51 15.61 9.04
C HIS A 206 1.39 14.16 9.53
N GLY A 207 1.73 13.96 10.82
CA GLY A 207 1.67 12.68 11.53
C GLY A 207 0.31 12.30 12.10
N ARG A 208 0.26 11.14 12.76
CA ARG A 208 -0.92 10.72 13.52
C ARG A 208 -0.97 11.45 14.85
N HIS A 209 -1.93 12.33 15.00
CA HIS A 209 -2.22 13.06 16.23
C HIS A 209 -3.73 13.32 16.34
N THR A 210 -4.16 13.82 17.50
CA THR A 210 -5.56 14.21 17.77
C THR A 210 -6.11 15.14 16.67
N SER A 211 -7.17 14.68 16.01
CA SER A 211 -7.81 15.32 14.84
C SER A 211 -8.94 16.27 15.21
N CYS A 212 -9.66 15.96 16.29
CA CYS A 212 -10.77 16.74 16.81
C CYS A 212 -10.50 17.00 18.30
N SER A 213 -10.47 18.28 18.69
CA SER A 213 -10.28 18.68 20.09
C SER A 213 -11.57 19.29 20.65
N THR A 214 -11.60 19.51 21.97
CA THR A 214 -12.76 19.97 22.76
C THR A 214 -14.02 19.10 22.63
N GLY A 215 -15.03 19.43 23.45
CA GLY A 215 -16.36 18.81 23.39
C GLY A 215 -16.39 17.34 23.79
N THR A 216 -17.45 16.65 23.35
CA THR A 216 -17.60 15.19 23.46
C THR A 216 -17.11 14.55 22.16
N ALA A 217 -16.35 13.46 22.25
CA ALA A 217 -15.86 12.73 21.09
C ALA A 217 -17.01 12.22 20.21
N ASN A 218 -16.90 12.41 18.89
CA ASN A 218 -17.84 11.84 17.93
C ASN A 218 -17.64 10.31 17.81
N PRO A 219 -18.67 9.46 18.04
CA PRO A 219 -18.55 8.01 17.85
C PRO A 219 -18.31 7.59 16.39
N LEU A 220 -18.50 8.48 15.41
CA LEU A 220 -18.11 8.25 14.00
C LEU A 220 -16.62 8.56 13.75
N ARG A 221 -15.89 9.03 14.78
CA ARG A 221 -14.48 9.49 14.80
C ARG A 221 -14.19 10.71 13.91
N TRP A 222 -14.64 10.71 12.65
CA TRP A 222 -14.54 11.81 11.69
C TRP A 222 -15.83 11.94 10.85
N PRO A 223 -16.32 13.16 10.51
CA PRO A 223 -15.81 14.49 10.87
C PRO A 223 -15.93 14.81 12.36
N CYS A 224 -15.40 15.95 12.79
CA CYS A 224 -15.52 16.39 14.18
C CYS A 224 -16.97 16.65 14.59
N GLY A 225 -17.32 16.34 15.85
CA GLY A 225 -18.65 16.60 16.40
C GLY A 225 -18.99 18.11 16.47
N PRO A 226 -20.27 18.50 16.56
CA PRO A 226 -20.69 19.90 16.46
C PRO A 226 -20.21 20.82 17.61
N ASN A 227 -19.69 20.23 18.70
CA ASN A 227 -19.08 20.93 19.84
C ASN A 227 -17.55 20.73 19.91
N GLN A 228 -16.95 20.20 18.85
CA GLN A 228 -15.52 19.93 18.73
C GLN A 228 -14.88 20.89 17.72
N VAL A 229 -13.59 21.19 17.91
CA VAL A 229 -12.77 21.97 16.97
C VAL A 229 -11.95 21.01 16.10
N ASN A 230 -12.00 21.20 14.78
CA ASN A 230 -11.14 20.51 13.82
C ASN A 230 -9.71 21.05 13.94
N VAL A 231 -8.74 20.18 14.24
CA VAL A 231 -7.34 20.57 14.37
C VAL A 231 -6.75 20.78 12.98
N ARG A 232 -6.41 22.02 12.64
CA ARG A 232 -5.84 22.43 11.33
C ARG A 232 -4.37 22.00 11.19
N SER A 233 -4.17 20.68 11.20
CA SER A 233 -2.90 19.95 11.12
C SER A 233 -1.95 20.45 10.02
N TYR A 234 -2.50 20.80 8.87
CA TYR A 234 -1.80 21.35 7.71
C TYR A 234 -1.14 22.72 7.95
N GLN A 235 -1.37 23.39 9.09
CA GLN A 235 -0.69 24.65 9.42
C GLN A 235 0.70 24.46 10.08
N GLY A 236 1.06 23.23 10.46
CA GLY A 236 2.27 22.94 11.27
C GLY A 236 3.61 23.37 10.68
N TYR A 237 3.77 23.32 9.35
CA TYR A 237 5.06 23.49 8.66
C TYR A 237 5.21 24.82 7.92
N GLU A 238 4.51 25.87 8.39
CA GLU A 238 4.41 27.14 7.67
C GLU A 238 5.74 27.88 7.48
N GLY A 239 6.72 27.68 8.36
CA GLY A 239 8.08 28.22 8.18
C GLY A 239 8.78 27.65 6.95
N THR A 240 8.78 26.32 6.80
CA THR A 240 9.32 25.61 5.62
C THR A 240 8.56 26.00 4.35
N GLY A 241 7.23 26.09 4.43
CA GLY A 241 6.39 26.50 3.30
C GLY A 241 6.69 27.91 2.80
N ARG A 242 6.80 28.90 3.71
CA ARG A 242 7.19 30.27 3.38
C ARG A 242 8.61 30.37 2.84
N ALA A 243 9.57 29.68 3.48
CA ALA A 243 10.97 29.70 3.08
C ALA A 243 11.12 29.21 1.62
N LEU A 244 10.64 28.01 1.32
CA LEU A 244 10.66 27.46 -0.04
C LEU A 244 9.90 28.35 -1.04
N ALA A 245 8.71 28.84 -0.71
CA ALA A 245 7.98 29.73 -1.63
C ALA A 245 8.73 31.04 -1.93
N SER A 246 9.46 31.60 -0.96
CA SER A 246 10.31 32.80 -1.18
C SER A 246 11.54 32.53 -2.07
N HIS A 247 12.00 31.28 -2.15
CA HIS A 247 13.03 30.82 -3.10
C HIS A 247 12.46 30.33 -4.44
N GLY A 248 11.15 30.48 -4.67
CA GLY A 248 10.55 30.26 -5.97
C GLY A 248 10.01 28.84 -6.21
N TYR A 249 9.61 28.14 -5.16
CA TYR A 249 8.87 26.87 -5.19
C TYR A 249 7.37 27.14 -4.99
N ASN A 250 6.50 26.17 -5.26
CA ASN A 250 5.10 26.19 -4.80
C ASN A 250 4.89 25.06 -3.79
N VAL A 251 4.39 25.37 -2.59
CA VAL A 251 4.26 24.39 -1.50
C VAL A 251 2.80 24.20 -1.10
N LEU A 252 2.37 22.96 -0.95
CA LEU A 252 1.10 22.60 -0.32
C LEU A 252 1.37 21.83 0.98
N SER A 253 0.73 22.23 2.05
CA SER A 253 0.62 21.42 3.27
C SER A 253 -0.81 20.91 3.38
N ILE A 254 -0.99 19.61 3.59
CA ILE A 254 -2.28 18.92 3.43
C ILE A 254 -2.75 18.24 4.72
N ALA A 255 -4.07 18.13 4.87
CA ALA A 255 -4.73 17.46 6.00
C ALA A 255 -4.91 15.95 5.73
N ALA A 256 -4.89 15.15 6.79
CA ALA A 256 -5.14 13.71 6.81
C ALA A 256 -5.77 13.28 8.15
N ASN A 257 -6.60 14.13 8.73
CA ASN A 257 -7.31 13.91 9.98
C ASN A 257 -8.29 12.73 9.87
N ALA A 258 -8.97 12.54 8.74
CA ALA A 258 -9.78 11.34 8.50
C ALA A 258 -8.99 10.04 8.61
N VAL A 259 -7.71 10.05 8.17
CA VAL A 259 -6.78 8.90 8.30
C VAL A 259 -6.38 8.73 9.77
N ASN A 260 -5.90 9.79 10.43
CA ASN A 260 -5.56 9.79 11.87
C ASN A 260 -6.69 9.25 12.76
N SER A 261 -7.94 9.46 12.35
CA SER A 261 -9.15 9.09 13.09
C SER A 261 -9.58 7.64 12.92
N ASN A 262 -8.93 6.86 12.04
CA ASN A 262 -9.36 5.51 11.66
C ASN A 262 -8.21 4.52 11.36
N ASP A 263 -6.95 4.99 11.28
CA ASP A 263 -5.83 4.21 10.76
C ASP A 263 -5.46 2.97 11.61
N ASN A 264 -5.51 3.06 12.93
CA ASN A 264 -5.30 1.92 13.83
C ASN A 264 -6.29 0.77 13.58
N GLN A 265 -7.57 1.09 13.36
CA GLN A 265 -8.66 0.11 13.44
C GLN A 265 -9.14 -0.38 12.07
N LEU A 266 -8.90 0.39 10.99
CA LEU A 266 -9.52 0.17 9.68
C LEU A 266 -8.53 0.06 8.50
N ALA A 267 -7.22 0.21 8.72
CA ALA A 267 -6.18 0.06 7.70
C ALA A 267 -5.17 -1.03 8.08
N LEU A 268 -4.92 -1.98 7.16
CA LEU A 268 -4.03 -3.13 7.39
C LEU A 268 -2.56 -2.74 7.64
N ASP A 269 -2.16 -1.55 7.19
CA ASP A 269 -0.81 -1.00 7.20
C ASP A 269 -0.68 0.23 8.13
N TYR A 270 -1.68 0.46 8.99
CA TYR A 270 -1.79 1.65 9.85
C TYR A 270 -1.77 3.00 9.09
N GLY A 271 -2.28 2.99 7.85
CA GLY A 271 -2.63 4.18 7.08
C GLY A 271 -1.53 4.71 6.17
N ALA A 272 -0.46 3.94 5.95
CA ALA A 272 0.65 4.34 5.07
C ALA A 272 0.17 4.54 3.62
N GLN A 273 -0.54 3.58 3.05
CA GLN A 273 -1.16 3.63 1.73
C GLN A 273 -2.21 4.73 1.63
N ALA A 274 -3.03 4.93 2.68
CA ALA A 274 -4.03 6.00 2.71
C ALA A 274 -3.37 7.39 2.58
N ARG A 275 -2.23 7.59 3.27
CA ARG A 275 -1.41 8.81 3.23
C ARG A 275 -0.64 8.95 1.92
N GLY A 276 -0.06 7.86 1.43
CA GLY A 276 0.65 7.81 0.15
C GLY A 276 -0.25 8.15 -1.02
N GLN A 277 -1.44 7.53 -1.09
CA GLN A 277 -2.43 7.85 -2.11
C GLN A 277 -2.96 9.28 -1.99
N LEU A 278 -3.19 9.80 -0.78
CA LEU A 278 -3.67 11.18 -0.60
C LEU A 278 -2.67 12.24 -1.12
N ILE A 279 -1.37 11.95 -1.08
CA ILE A 279 -0.35 12.76 -1.77
C ILE A 279 -0.56 12.70 -3.29
N LEU A 280 -0.76 11.52 -3.87
CA LEU A 280 -0.99 11.36 -5.33
C LEU A 280 -2.32 11.98 -5.79
N ASP A 281 -3.38 11.88 -4.98
CA ASP A 281 -4.68 12.53 -5.22
C ASP A 281 -4.54 14.06 -5.17
N THR A 282 -3.67 14.57 -4.31
CA THR A 282 -3.29 16.00 -4.28
C THR A 282 -2.53 16.38 -5.55
N LEU A 283 -1.59 15.56 -6.05
CA LEU A 283 -0.91 15.81 -7.32
C LEU A 283 -1.89 15.80 -8.51
N GLY A 284 -2.85 14.87 -8.55
CA GLY A 284 -3.91 14.86 -9.56
C GLY A 284 -4.93 16.00 -9.45
N MET A 285 -5.10 16.58 -8.25
CA MET A 285 -5.80 17.87 -8.08
C MET A 285 -4.99 19.02 -8.67
N LEU A 286 -3.68 19.06 -8.42
CA LEU A 286 -2.78 20.09 -8.93
C LEU A 286 -2.61 20.02 -10.45
N GLU A 287 -2.55 18.83 -11.05
CA GLU A 287 -2.49 18.64 -12.51
C GLU A 287 -3.71 19.29 -13.19
N LYS A 288 -4.90 19.06 -12.64
CA LYS A 288 -6.15 19.68 -13.12
C LYS A 288 -6.14 21.20 -12.94
N ALA A 289 -5.70 21.70 -11.78
CA ALA A 289 -5.57 23.15 -11.55
C ALA A 289 -4.55 23.79 -12.51
N ASN A 290 -3.41 23.13 -12.72
CA ASN A 290 -2.30 23.60 -13.55
C ASN A 290 -2.67 23.65 -15.05
N SER A 291 -3.39 22.64 -15.54
CA SER A 291 -3.95 22.60 -16.89
C SER A 291 -5.17 23.52 -17.10
N GLY A 292 -5.67 24.17 -16.04
CA GLY A 292 -6.87 25.00 -16.09
C GLY A 292 -8.18 24.21 -16.20
N ALA A 293 -8.14 22.90 -15.94
CA ALA A 293 -9.32 22.04 -15.91
C ALA A 293 -10.14 22.26 -14.63
N ALA A 294 -11.43 21.91 -14.68
CA ALA A 294 -12.32 22.04 -13.54
C ALA A 294 -11.95 21.05 -12.42
N VAL A 295 -11.40 21.56 -11.32
CA VAL A 295 -11.23 20.82 -10.07
C VAL A 295 -12.53 20.87 -9.28
N VAL A 296 -13.12 19.69 -9.06
CA VAL A 296 -14.39 19.50 -8.34
C VAL A 296 -14.29 18.24 -7.49
N PHE A 297 -14.76 18.29 -6.25
CA PHE A 297 -14.94 17.12 -5.37
C PHE A 297 -16.34 17.09 -4.76
N GLU A 298 -16.83 15.89 -4.44
CA GLU A 298 -18.09 15.68 -3.71
C GLU A 298 -17.83 15.37 -2.24
N ASP A 299 -18.27 16.26 -1.35
CA ASP A 299 -18.33 16.03 0.09
C ASP A 299 -19.60 15.26 0.43
N VAL A 300 -19.42 14.04 0.94
CA VAL A 300 -20.51 13.05 1.11
C VAL A 300 -20.78 12.80 2.59
N SER A 301 -21.99 13.10 3.06
CA SER A 301 -22.34 12.88 4.47
C SER A 301 -22.28 11.41 4.87
N TRP A 302 -22.18 11.14 6.17
CA TRP A 302 -22.60 9.85 6.68
C TRP A 302 -24.12 9.68 6.44
N PRO A 303 -24.63 8.44 6.28
CA PRO A 303 -26.07 8.20 6.18
C PRO A 303 -26.80 8.65 7.45
N ALA A 304 -27.95 9.31 7.27
CA ALA A 304 -28.85 9.67 8.36
C ALA A 304 -29.62 8.44 8.89
N GLU A 305 -30.49 8.61 9.89
CA GLU A 305 -31.26 7.51 10.50
C GLU A 305 -32.18 6.76 9.52
N ASP A 306 -32.62 7.45 8.47
CA ASP A 306 -33.45 6.95 7.36
C ASP A 306 -32.63 6.44 6.16
N GLY A 307 -31.30 6.44 6.26
CA GLY A 307 -30.38 6.05 5.19
C GLY A 307 -30.11 7.16 4.15
N THR A 308 -30.67 8.36 4.29
CA THR A 308 -30.41 9.45 3.35
C THR A 308 -28.96 9.94 3.42
N VAL A 309 -28.38 10.31 2.27
CA VAL A 309 -27.00 10.77 2.13
C VAL A 309 -26.97 12.09 1.34
N THR A 310 -26.52 13.15 2.00
CA THR A 310 -26.30 14.47 1.38
C THR A 310 -24.98 14.46 0.63
N ARG A 311 -24.96 15.03 -0.58
CA ARG A 311 -23.75 15.29 -1.38
C ARG A 311 -23.63 16.79 -1.63
N THR A 312 -22.45 17.34 -1.38
CA THR A 312 -22.12 18.74 -1.68
C THR A 312 -20.95 18.76 -2.64
N SER A 313 -21.24 18.94 -3.93
CA SER A 313 -20.21 19.23 -4.93
C SER A 313 -19.65 20.63 -4.68
N ARG A 314 -18.32 20.77 -4.66
CA ARG A 314 -17.61 22.06 -4.58
C ARG A 314 -16.54 22.14 -5.66
N THR A 315 -16.52 23.24 -6.41
CA THR A 315 -15.37 23.65 -7.25
C THR A 315 -14.22 24.18 -6.40
N LEU A 316 -13.01 24.31 -6.96
CA LEU A 316 -11.87 24.88 -6.25
C LEU A 316 -12.07 26.34 -5.81
N ASP A 317 -12.75 27.17 -6.60
CA ASP A 317 -13.10 28.54 -6.19
C ASP A 317 -14.10 28.55 -5.01
N GLU A 318 -15.04 27.61 -4.99
CA GLU A 318 -15.94 27.42 -3.84
C GLU A 318 -15.22 26.86 -2.61
N ALA A 319 -14.23 25.99 -2.79
CA ALA A 319 -13.40 25.43 -1.70
C ALA A 319 -12.47 26.49 -1.07
N LEU A 320 -11.86 27.37 -1.89
CA LEU A 320 -11.10 28.54 -1.44
C LEU A 320 -11.99 29.53 -0.69
N SER A 321 -13.21 29.76 -1.18
CA SER A 321 -14.21 30.61 -0.51
C SER A 321 -14.70 29.99 0.82
N TYR A 322 -14.97 28.69 0.84
CA TYR A 322 -15.45 27.96 2.01
C TYR A 322 -14.44 27.98 3.17
N ALA A 323 -13.14 27.83 2.88
CA ALA A 323 -12.09 27.97 3.88
C ALA A 323 -12.10 29.33 4.62
N THR A 324 -12.53 30.42 3.95
CA THR A 324 -12.67 31.74 4.60
C THR A 324 -13.97 31.92 5.41
N THR A 325 -14.90 30.97 5.34
CA THR A 325 -16.24 31.06 5.95
C THR A 325 -16.60 29.89 6.89
N ARG A 326 -15.69 28.91 7.07
CA ARG A 326 -15.83 27.83 8.06
C ARG A 326 -15.98 28.39 9.49
N ARG A 327 -16.83 27.71 10.30
CA ARG A 327 -17.38 28.24 11.57
C ARG A 327 -16.47 28.07 12.78
N ASP A 328 -15.47 27.19 12.70
CA ASP A 328 -14.53 26.86 13.76
C ASP A 328 -13.34 27.84 13.79
N ALA A 329 -12.69 28.02 12.65
CA ALA A 329 -11.52 28.89 12.50
C ALA A 329 -11.37 29.32 11.02
N PRO A 330 -12.03 30.40 10.58
CA PRO A 330 -11.97 30.86 9.18
C PRO A 330 -10.56 31.29 8.78
N ALA A 331 -10.18 30.96 7.54
CA ALA A 331 -8.92 31.37 6.93
C ALA A 331 -8.94 32.83 6.46
N ALA A 332 -7.76 33.43 6.30
CA ALA A 332 -7.62 34.72 5.64
C ALA A 332 -7.85 34.58 4.12
N ALA A 333 -8.49 35.58 3.50
CA ALA A 333 -8.74 35.58 2.06
C ALA A 333 -7.43 35.86 1.28
N GLY A 334 -6.82 34.80 0.74
CA GLY A 334 -5.52 34.86 0.05
C GLY A 334 -5.53 35.49 -1.36
N GLY A 335 -6.69 35.82 -1.92
CA GLY A 335 -6.82 36.40 -3.27
C GLY A 335 -6.56 35.42 -4.43
N VAL A 336 -6.34 34.14 -4.13
CA VAL A 336 -6.17 33.05 -5.09
C VAL A 336 -7.53 32.62 -5.66
N SER A 337 -7.54 32.23 -6.94
CA SER A 337 -8.64 31.57 -7.64
C SER A 337 -8.14 30.40 -8.47
N ALA A 338 -9.01 29.47 -8.87
CA ALA A 338 -8.65 28.33 -9.72
C ALA A 338 -7.99 28.78 -11.04
N ALA A 339 -8.52 29.83 -11.67
CA ALA A 339 -7.93 30.42 -12.88
C ALA A 339 -6.53 31.05 -12.66
N SER A 340 -6.19 31.44 -11.41
CA SER A 340 -4.86 31.97 -11.08
C SER A 340 -3.80 30.89 -10.83
N LEU A 341 -4.20 29.61 -10.82
CA LEU A 341 -3.35 28.45 -10.56
C LEU A 341 -2.88 27.72 -11.82
N ALA A 342 -3.42 28.06 -12.99
CA ALA A 342 -2.98 27.48 -14.26
C ALA A 342 -1.54 27.89 -14.61
N GLY A 343 -0.71 26.93 -15.05
CA GLY A 343 0.70 27.15 -15.39
C GLY A 343 1.58 27.57 -14.21
N ARG A 344 1.33 27.03 -13.00
CA ARG A 344 2.12 27.26 -11.78
C ARG A 344 2.90 26.06 -11.26
N PHE A 345 2.42 24.83 -11.49
CA PHE A 345 2.93 23.65 -10.81
C PHE A 345 3.75 22.81 -11.77
N ASP A 346 5.07 22.79 -11.57
CA ASP A 346 5.92 21.75 -12.14
C ASP A 346 5.66 20.46 -11.33
N LEU A 347 5.16 19.45 -12.03
CA LEU A 347 4.88 18.11 -11.49
C LEU A 347 5.88 17.05 -11.98
N ASP A 348 6.87 17.46 -12.78
CA ASP A 348 8.09 16.69 -13.11
C ASP A 348 9.19 16.92 -12.04
N THR A 349 9.09 18.01 -11.26
CA THR A 349 9.97 18.32 -10.12
C THR A 349 9.18 18.45 -8.80
N VAL A 350 8.79 17.31 -8.22
CA VAL A 350 8.04 17.21 -6.96
C VAL A 350 8.93 16.77 -5.78
N GLY A 351 8.85 17.50 -4.66
CA GLY A 351 9.38 17.09 -3.36
C GLY A 351 8.26 16.71 -2.38
N ILE A 352 8.49 15.75 -1.49
CA ILE A 352 7.52 15.36 -0.48
C ILE A 352 8.17 15.25 0.92
N MET A 353 7.47 15.75 1.94
CA MET A 353 7.81 15.60 3.36
C MET A 353 6.65 14.95 4.10
N GLY A 354 6.96 14.03 5.01
CA GLY A 354 5.97 13.41 5.87
C GLY A 354 6.47 13.26 7.31
N HIS A 355 5.66 13.65 8.29
CA HIS A 355 5.98 13.49 9.72
C HIS A 355 5.39 12.20 10.30
N SER A 356 6.11 11.46 11.15
CA SER A 356 5.58 10.29 11.89
C SER A 356 4.96 9.25 10.96
N ARG A 357 3.69 8.84 11.15
CA ARG A 357 2.94 8.00 10.17
C ARG A 357 2.79 8.64 8.78
N GLY A 358 2.84 9.97 8.70
CA GLY A 358 2.97 10.71 7.44
C GLY A 358 4.31 10.48 6.75
N GLY A 359 5.39 10.20 7.48
CA GLY A 359 6.71 9.89 6.92
C GLY A 359 6.76 8.52 6.25
N GLU A 360 6.13 7.52 6.85
CA GLU A 360 5.85 6.24 6.20
C GLU A 360 4.84 6.40 5.04
N GLY A 361 3.88 7.32 5.17
CA GLY A 361 3.03 7.76 4.06
C GLY A 361 3.81 8.40 2.90
N ALA A 362 4.89 9.12 3.17
CA ALA A 362 5.73 9.73 2.15
C ALA A 362 6.60 8.69 1.42
N THR A 363 7.14 7.68 2.12
CA THR A 363 7.82 6.56 1.45
C THR A 363 6.82 5.70 0.65
N SER A 364 5.60 5.52 1.18
CA SER A 364 4.48 4.90 0.43
C SER A 364 4.11 5.68 -0.83
N ALA A 365 4.07 7.01 -0.79
CA ALA A 365 3.82 7.83 -1.98
C ALA A 365 4.86 7.56 -3.09
N VAL A 366 6.15 7.37 -2.76
CA VAL A 366 7.17 7.03 -3.77
C VAL A 366 6.92 5.65 -4.38
N THR A 367 6.64 4.62 -3.58
CA THR A 367 6.46 3.25 -4.08
C THR A 367 5.15 3.09 -4.87
N LEU A 368 4.07 3.72 -4.42
CA LEU A 368 2.79 3.80 -5.15
C LEU A 368 2.96 4.55 -6.48
N ASN A 369 3.62 5.72 -6.46
CA ASN A 369 3.89 6.51 -7.67
C ASN A 369 4.70 5.72 -8.70
N GLN A 370 5.80 5.07 -8.27
CA GLN A 370 6.61 4.22 -9.15
C GLN A 370 5.84 2.96 -9.62
N GLY A 371 4.74 2.59 -8.96
CA GLY A 371 3.83 1.54 -9.41
C GLY A 371 2.87 1.96 -10.53
N LEU A 372 2.72 3.25 -10.81
CA LEU A 372 1.91 3.79 -11.91
C LEU A 372 2.54 3.49 -13.28
N ALA A 373 1.73 3.50 -14.33
CA ALA A 373 2.23 3.46 -15.71
C ALA A 373 3.11 4.69 -16.00
N ASP A 374 2.54 5.87 -15.73
CA ASP A 374 3.15 7.19 -15.89
C ASP A 374 3.33 7.83 -14.49
N PRO A 375 4.52 7.70 -13.85
CA PRO A 375 4.77 8.24 -12.52
C PRO A 375 4.96 9.77 -12.55
N TYR A 376 4.40 10.48 -11.55
CA TYR A 376 4.74 11.87 -11.27
C TYR A 376 6.23 12.04 -10.93
N GLY A 377 6.75 13.24 -11.12
CA GLY A 377 8.14 13.61 -10.90
C GLY A 377 8.60 13.70 -9.44
N ILE A 378 8.35 12.68 -8.62
CA ILE A 378 8.78 12.69 -7.21
C ILE A 378 10.31 12.50 -7.15
N VAL A 379 11.04 13.61 -7.02
CA VAL A 379 12.51 13.71 -7.07
C VAL A 379 13.17 13.94 -5.72
N SER A 380 12.41 14.08 -4.63
CA SER A 380 12.96 14.25 -3.27
C SER A 380 11.97 13.79 -2.19
N VAL A 381 12.43 13.00 -1.21
CA VAL A 381 11.58 12.51 -0.10
C VAL A 381 12.22 12.73 1.28
N LEU A 382 11.47 13.30 2.21
CA LEU A 382 11.94 13.61 3.58
C LEU A 382 10.99 13.02 4.64
N PRO A 383 11.27 11.81 5.16
CA PRO A 383 10.58 11.26 6.32
C PRO A 383 11.10 11.92 7.62
N LEU A 384 10.24 12.70 8.29
CA LEU A 384 10.53 13.39 9.55
C LEU A 384 10.00 12.58 10.73
N ALA A 385 10.87 12.26 11.70
CA ALA A 385 10.56 11.43 12.88
C ALA A 385 9.68 10.19 12.58
N PRO A 386 9.97 9.39 11.53
CA PRO A 386 8.98 8.50 10.95
C PRO A 386 8.88 7.17 11.70
N VAL A 387 7.70 6.58 11.67
CA VAL A 387 7.53 5.13 11.87
C VAL A 387 7.99 4.37 10.61
N ASP A 388 8.21 3.07 10.74
CA ASP A 388 8.52 2.15 9.63
C ASP A 388 7.87 0.79 9.92
N PHE A 389 6.54 0.78 10.02
CA PHE A 389 5.81 -0.45 10.36
C PHE A 389 5.93 -1.52 9.26
N GLY A 390 6.01 -1.11 7.99
CA GLY A 390 6.04 -1.94 6.79
C GLY A 390 7.41 -2.20 6.15
N ARG A 391 8.54 -1.72 6.71
CA ARG A 391 9.90 -1.90 6.16
C ARG A 391 9.99 -1.49 4.68
N MET A 392 9.57 -0.25 4.36
CA MET A 392 9.45 0.18 2.95
C MET A 392 10.80 0.59 2.35
N THR A 393 11.20 -0.09 1.28
CA THR A 393 12.43 0.21 0.53
C THR A 393 12.16 1.17 -0.64
N VAL A 394 12.84 2.31 -0.64
CA VAL A 394 12.61 3.41 -1.60
C VAL A 394 13.78 3.52 -2.60
N PRO A 395 13.56 3.27 -3.90
CA PRO A 395 14.60 3.41 -4.94
C PRO A 395 14.59 4.77 -5.64
N ASP A 396 15.71 5.06 -6.31
CA ASP A 396 15.91 6.11 -7.32
C ASP A 396 15.65 7.57 -6.89
N VAL A 397 15.23 7.82 -5.65
CA VAL A 397 14.92 9.15 -5.11
C VAL A 397 15.86 9.45 -3.92
N PRO A 398 16.56 10.61 -3.89
CA PRO A 398 17.31 11.05 -2.72
C PRO A 398 16.41 11.17 -1.49
N MET A 399 16.89 10.66 -0.35
CA MET A 399 16.11 10.57 0.88
C MET A 399 16.89 11.04 2.11
N ALA A 400 16.30 11.92 2.90
CA ALA A 400 16.81 12.32 4.20
C ALA A 400 15.80 12.00 5.31
N VAL A 401 16.16 11.09 6.21
CA VAL A 401 15.32 10.69 7.35
C VAL A 401 15.79 11.43 8.59
N PHE A 402 14.90 12.23 9.19
CA PHE A 402 15.21 13.04 10.37
C PHE A 402 14.79 12.31 11.64
N LEU A 403 15.70 12.21 12.61
CA LEU A 403 15.60 11.30 13.77
C LEU A 403 15.83 12.10 15.07
N PRO A 404 14.78 12.43 15.87
CA PRO A 404 14.92 13.21 17.09
C PRO A 404 15.47 12.34 18.22
N TYR A 405 16.56 12.73 18.88
CA TYR A 405 17.19 11.82 19.86
C TYR A 405 16.32 11.54 21.10
N CYS A 406 15.51 12.51 21.49
CA CYS A 406 14.59 12.47 22.62
C CYS A 406 13.12 12.30 22.16
N ASP A 407 12.92 11.64 21.02
CA ASP A 407 11.59 11.21 20.56
C ASP A 407 10.94 10.27 21.58
N GLY A 408 9.76 10.66 22.07
CA GLY A 408 8.95 9.93 23.04
C GLY A 408 7.68 9.29 22.45
N ASP A 409 7.44 9.39 21.15
CA ASP A 409 6.32 8.71 20.45
C ASP A 409 6.81 7.53 19.57
N VAL A 410 8.02 7.64 19.02
CA VAL A 410 8.70 6.61 18.21
C VAL A 410 10.09 6.34 18.82
N SER A 411 10.14 6.10 20.15
CA SER A 411 11.41 6.09 20.91
C SER A 411 12.42 5.01 20.48
N ASN A 412 12.02 4.01 19.70
CA ASN A 412 12.92 3.03 19.05
C ASN A 412 13.60 3.54 17.78
N GLN A 413 13.19 4.70 17.25
CA GLN A 413 13.77 5.34 16.06
C GLN A 413 13.79 4.43 14.83
N GLN A 414 12.77 3.57 14.69
CA GLN A 414 12.65 2.57 13.61
C GLN A 414 12.76 3.16 12.19
N GLY A 415 12.47 4.45 12.00
CA GLY A 415 12.75 5.20 10.77
C GLY A 415 14.18 5.07 10.22
N GLN A 416 15.16 4.77 11.08
CA GLN A 416 16.54 4.46 10.70
C GLN A 416 16.62 3.32 9.65
N HIS A 417 15.70 2.34 9.71
CA HIS A 417 15.60 1.25 8.73
C HIS A 417 15.36 1.73 7.29
N MET A 418 14.63 2.83 7.08
CA MET A 418 14.35 3.35 5.73
C MET A 418 15.65 3.65 4.95
N ILE A 419 16.70 4.09 5.65
CA ILE A 419 18.04 4.30 5.07
C ILE A 419 18.76 2.96 4.91
N ASP A 420 18.72 2.12 5.95
CA ASP A 420 19.54 0.91 6.09
C ASP A 420 19.11 -0.25 5.16
N ASP A 421 17.80 -0.46 4.94
CA ASP A 421 17.30 -1.44 3.97
C ASP A 421 17.37 -0.89 2.52
N SER A 422 16.91 0.35 2.29
CA SER A 422 16.82 0.91 0.91
C SER A 422 18.16 1.00 0.20
N ARG A 423 19.25 1.32 0.90
CA ARG A 423 20.58 1.54 0.30
C ARG A 423 21.17 0.32 -0.42
N GLY A 424 20.72 -0.89 -0.07
CA GLY A 424 21.16 -2.14 -0.68
C GLY A 424 20.17 -2.75 -1.70
N ALA A 425 18.94 -2.26 -1.75
CA ALA A 425 17.82 -2.97 -2.36
C ALA A 425 17.73 -2.90 -3.91
N PHE A 426 18.36 -1.90 -4.54
CA PHE A 426 18.14 -1.61 -5.97
C PHE A 426 19.40 -1.29 -6.79
N GLY A 427 20.55 -1.08 -6.16
CA GLY A 427 21.79 -0.69 -6.86
C GLY A 427 21.70 0.65 -7.59
N ASP A 428 20.91 1.58 -7.08
CA ASP A 428 20.66 2.89 -7.68
C ASP A 428 21.78 3.91 -7.41
N ASN A 429 21.58 5.16 -7.85
CA ASN A 429 22.59 6.20 -7.82
C ASN A 429 22.02 7.49 -7.21
N VAL A 430 21.59 7.41 -5.93
CA VAL A 430 21.09 8.55 -5.15
C VAL A 430 21.68 8.60 -3.75
N MET A 431 21.75 9.81 -3.17
CA MET A 431 22.20 10.04 -1.80
C MET A 431 21.10 9.66 -0.80
N ARG A 432 21.48 8.97 0.28
CA ARG A 432 20.59 8.69 1.43
C ARG A 432 21.23 9.17 2.73
N SER A 433 20.50 9.90 3.56
CA SER A 433 21.02 10.53 4.79
C SER A 433 20.15 10.24 6.00
N ALA A 434 20.75 9.77 7.10
CA ALA A 434 20.15 9.79 8.43
C ALA A 434 20.60 11.08 9.16
N VAL A 435 19.64 11.89 9.59
CA VAL A 435 19.84 13.22 10.19
C VAL A 435 19.39 13.17 11.66
N TRP A 436 20.32 12.87 12.57
CA TRP A 436 20.03 12.78 14.00
C TRP A 436 20.07 14.16 14.64
N VAL A 437 18.96 14.60 15.23
CA VAL A 437 18.85 15.89 15.92
C VAL A 437 18.88 15.64 17.43
N MET A 438 20.01 15.93 18.07
CA MET A 438 20.19 15.70 19.50
C MET A 438 19.38 16.72 20.30
N GLY A 439 18.76 16.27 21.40
CA GLY A 439 17.93 17.13 22.25
C GLY A 439 16.55 17.49 21.69
N ALA A 440 16.16 16.99 20.50
CA ALA A 440 14.82 17.16 19.94
C ALA A 440 13.88 16.00 20.27
N ASN A 441 12.58 16.30 20.36
CA ASN A 441 11.47 15.35 20.56
C ASN A 441 10.69 15.10 19.27
N HIS A 442 9.60 14.34 19.32
CA HIS A 442 8.79 14.05 18.13
C HIS A 442 8.14 15.33 17.57
N ASN A 443 7.49 16.11 18.43
CA ASN A 443 6.45 17.04 17.98
C ASN A 443 6.96 18.44 17.54
N PHE A 444 8.03 18.96 18.14
CA PHE A 444 8.32 20.41 18.08
C PHE A 444 8.97 20.91 16.77
N PHE A 445 9.13 20.05 15.77
CA PHE A 445 9.47 20.46 14.39
C PHE A 445 8.32 21.19 13.66
N ASN A 446 7.14 21.26 14.27
CA ASN A 446 5.93 21.86 13.69
C ASN A 446 5.22 22.77 14.72
N THR A 447 4.39 23.72 14.26
CA THR A 447 3.67 24.66 15.14
C THR A 447 2.40 24.08 15.77
N VAL A 448 1.75 23.09 15.14
CA VAL A 448 0.50 22.47 15.61
C VAL A 448 0.83 21.36 16.62
N TRP A 449 -0.01 21.12 17.62
CA TRP A 449 0.28 20.25 18.78
C TRP A 449 1.51 20.65 19.62
N THR A 450 2.21 21.75 19.29
CA THR A 450 3.37 22.26 20.04
C THR A 450 2.94 23.29 21.11
N PRO A 451 3.32 23.11 22.40
CA PRO A 451 3.04 24.06 23.47
C PRO A 451 3.53 25.48 23.15
N GLY A 452 2.73 26.48 23.55
CA GLY A 452 3.00 27.89 23.25
C GLY A 452 2.84 28.32 21.78
N MET A 453 2.69 27.37 20.84
CA MET A 453 2.49 27.64 19.40
C MET A 453 1.07 27.33 18.92
N TYR A 454 0.39 26.35 19.52
CA TYR A 454 -1.00 25.99 19.22
C TYR A 454 -1.90 25.96 20.47
N PRO A 455 -3.22 26.23 20.36
CA PRO A 455 -4.11 26.31 21.52
C PRO A 455 -4.77 24.98 21.94
N TYR A 456 -4.62 23.88 21.18
CA TYR A 456 -5.37 22.63 21.39
C TYR A 456 -4.49 21.38 21.30
N ALA A 457 -4.78 20.38 22.14
CA ALA A 457 -4.15 19.04 22.11
C ALA A 457 -2.60 19.07 22.03
N THR A 458 -1.97 20.02 22.74
CA THR A 458 -0.51 20.18 22.73
C THR A 458 0.16 19.44 23.88
N GLY A 459 1.36 18.90 23.66
CA GLY A 459 2.17 18.31 24.74
C GLY A 459 3.63 18.11 24.34
N ASP A 460 4.48 17.85 25.33
CA ASP A 460 5.80 17.25 25.09
C ASP A 460 5.65 15.72 25.17
N ASP A 461 6.13 15.00 24.16
CA ASP A 461 6.11 13.54 24.11
C ASP A 461 7.10 12.88 25.07
N TRP A 462 8.06 13.62 25.63
CA TRP A 462 9.00 13.10 26.62
C TRP A 462 8.44 13.09 28.05
N SER A 463 8.96 12.17 28.86
CA SER A 463 8.52 11.95 30.24
C SER A 463 8.65 13.18 31.14
N THR A 464 7.58 13.47 31.88
CA THR A 464 7.57 14.44 32.99
C THR A 464 8.23 13.90 34.27
N SER A 465 8.39 12.59 34.41
CA SER A 465 8.99 11.94 35.58
C SER A 465 10.51 11.77 35.47
N ASP A 466 11.08 11.90 34.28
CA ASP A 466 12.53 11.93 34.05
C ASP A 466 13.18 13.19 34.67
N ARG A 467 14.18 12.97 35.52
CA ARG A 467 14.91 14.02 36.25
C ARG A 467 16.43 13.96 36.02
N THR A 468 16.93 12.93 35.37
CA THR A 468 18.36 12.56 35.33
C THR A 468 18.93 12.45 33.93
N SER A 469 18.13 12.19 32.89
CA SER A 469 18.65 12.01 31.54
C SER A 469 18.92 13.34 30.81
N SER A 470 19.66 13.29 29.70
CA SER A 470 19.84 14.42 28.78
C SER A 470 18.56 14.89 28.09
N CYS A 471 17.47 14.10 28.16
CA CYS A 471 16.21 14.39 27.48
C CYS A 471 15.14 15.03 28.38
N ARG A 472 15.34 15.12 29.70
CA ARG A 472 14.47 15.89 30.59
C ARG A 472 14.39 17.37 30.15
N THR A 473 13.24 18.01 30.35
CA THR A 473 12.96 19.38 29.86
C THR A 473 13.87 20.48 30.44
N ALA A 474 14.54 20.23 31.56
CA ALA A 474 15.43 21.16 32.25
C ALA A 474 16.94 20.95 31.94
N ASP A 475 17.30 20.08 31.00
CA ASP A 475 18.71 19.84 30.67
C ASP A 475 19.29 20.85 29.67
N PRO A 476 20.53 21.33 29.82
CA PRO A 476 21.18 22.21 28.84
C PRO A 476 21.36 21.60 27.44
N SER A 477 21.29 20.26 27.31
CA SER A 477 21.36 19.56 26.01
C SER A 477 20.00 19.34 25.34
N ARG A 478 18.89 19.66 26.01
CA ARG A 478 17.52 19.61 25.47
C ARG A 478 17.23 20.90 24.69
N LEU A 479 16.73 20.78 23.45
CA LEU A 479 16.34 21.92 22.63
C LEU A 479 14.94 22.41 23.00
N THR A 480 14.74 23.73 23.06
CA THR A 480 13.39 24.32 23.25
C THR A 480 12.51 24.11 22.02
N ALA A 481 11.19 24.23 22.16
CA ALA A 481 10.27 24.11 21.04
C ALA A 481 10.59 25.06 19.87
N SER A 482 11.00 26.31 20.15
CA SER A 482 11.40 27.26 19.11
C SER A 482 12.75 26.92 18.46
N GLN A 483 13.68 26.29 19.17
CA GLN A 483 14.92 25.77 18.60
C GLN A 483 14.67 24.56 17.69
N GLN A 484 13.85 23.61 18.13
CA GLN A 484 13.49 22.43 17.33
C GLN A 484 12.75 22.83 16.05
N TYR A 485 11.80 23.76 16.15
CA TYR A 485 11.11 24.32 14.98
C TYR A 485 12.08 25.00 14.01
N GLN A 486 13.01 25.83 14.49
CA GLN A 486 14.02 26.47 13.62
C GLN A 486 14.96 25.45 12.97
N VAL A 487 15.41 24.40 13.68
CA VAL A 487 16.20 23.31 13.10
C VAL A 487 15.41 22.61 12.01
N GLY A 488 14.13 22.30 12.25
CA GLY A 488 13.22 21.74 11.25
C GLY A 488 13.11 22.61 10.00
N VAL A 489 12.73 23.88 10.16
CA VAL A 489 12.56 24.84 9.06
C VAL A 489 13.85 25.00 8.25
N SER A 490 15.01 25.10 8.91
CA SER A 490 16.31 25.21 8.23
C SER A 490 16.64 23.93 7.47
N TYR A 491 16.72 22.78 8.14
CA TYR A 491 17.17 21.54 7.50
C TYR A 491 16.17 21.00 6.46
N MET A 492 14.85 21.09 6.68
CA MET A 492 13.86 20.70 5.65
C MET A 492 13.99 21.56 4.39
N THR A 493 14.14 22.88 4.54
CA THR A 493 14.33 23.78 3.40
C THR A 493 15.66 23.51 2.69
N GLY A 494 16.74 23.26 3.44
CA GLY A 494 18.06 22.93 2.90
C GLY A 494 18.08 21.64 2.08
N PHE A 495 17.34 20.62 2.51
CA PHE A 495 17.25 19.35 1.78
C PHE A 495 16.62 19.53 0.40
N PHE A 496 15.42 20.13 0.32
CA PHE A 496 14.75 20.37 -0.96
C PHE A 496 15.53 21.32 -1.87
N ARG A 497 16.17 22.37 -1.33
CA ARG A 497 17.05 23.25 -2.10
C ARG A 497 18.26 22.51 -2.68
N LEU A 498 18.84 21.56 -1.96
CA LEU A 498 19.93 20.69 -2.45
C LEU A 498 19.47 19.70 -3.54
N THR A 499 18.36 18.99 -3.32
CA THR A 499 17.94 17.86 -4.18
C THR A 499 17.12 18.29 -5.40
N MET A 500 16.30 19.33 -5.27
CA MET A 500 15.45 19.87 -6.34
C MET A 500 16.07 21.11 -6.99
N GLY A 501 16.60 22.03 -6.17
CA GLY A 501 17.24 23.27 -6.65
C GLY A 501 18.68 23.10 -7.15
N GLY A 502 19.33 21.96 -6.85
CA GLY A 502 20.74 21.72 -7.16
C GLY A 502 21.71 22.59 -6.34
N GLU A 503 21.26 23.16 -5.22
CA GLU A 503 22.01 24.14 -4.44
C GLU A 503 23.09 23.49 -3.56
N SER A 504 24.21 23.15 -4.21
CA SER A 504 25.31 22.37 -3.63
C SER A 504 25.98 23.00 -2.39
N GLN A 505 25.73 24.29 -2.09
CA GLN A 505 26.22 24.88 -0.83
C GLN A 505 25.60 24.23 0.42
N PHE A 506 24.45 23.56 0.31
CA PHE A 506 23.80 22.84 1.41
C PHE A 506 24.22 21.35 1.50
N GLN A 507 25.15 20.88 0.67
CA GLN A 507 25.60 19.48 0.61
C GLN A 507 26.09 18.95 1.97
N SER A 508 26.82 19.77 2.71
CA SER A 508 27.39 19.46 4.03
C SER A 508 26.36 19.22 5.11
N LEU A 509 25.10 19.62 4.92
CA LEU A 509 24.02 19.33 5.87
C LEU A 509 23.55 17.86 5.79
N PHE A 510 23.95 17.09 4.75
CA PHE A 510 23.41 15.76 4.45
C PHE A 510 24.44 14.72 3.95
N ASP A 511 25.74 15.05 3.89
CA ASP A 511 26.76 14.20 3.26
C ASP A 511 27.60 13.30 4.20
N GLY A 512 27.32 13.34 5.50
CA GLY A 512 28.11 12.65 6.52
C GLY A 512 29.26 13.48 7.10
N SER A 513 29.22 14.79 6.86
CA SER A 513 29.88 15.82 7.66
C SER A 513 29.57 15.70 9.16
N ALA A 514 30.57 15.98 10.01
CA ALA A 514 30.42 15.99 11.47
C ALA A 514 30.04 17.39 11.99
N ILE A 515 28.97 17.47 12.80
CA ILE A 515 28.36 18.71 13.31
C ILE A 515 28.21 19.79 12.22
N PRO A 516 27.42 19.54 11.15
CA PRO A 516 26.95 20.62 10.31
C PRO A 516 26.08 21.61 11.11
N SER A 517 26.05 22.85 10.65
CA SER A 517 25.15 23.87 11.18
C SER A 517 24.85 24.94 10.13
N THR A 518 23.74 25.65 10.34
CA THR A 518 23.39 26.86 9.61
C THR A 518 23.60 28.09 10.50
N THR A 519 23.60 29.28 9.92
CA THR A 519 23.72 30.54 10.66
C THR A 519 22.63 30.76 11.72
N ALA A 520 21.45 30.12 11.61
CA ALA A 520 20.40 30.14 12.64
C ALA A 520 20.27 28.85 13.49
N THR A 521 21.13 27.84 13.30
CA THR A 521 21.09 26.56 14.05
C THR A 521 22.39 26.18 14.75
N SER A 522 23.34 27.11 14.88
CA SER A 522 24.66 26.89 15.52
C SER A 522 24.67 26.51 17.01
N TYR A 523 23.49 26.38 17.64
CA TYR A 523 23.30 25.82 18.98
C TYR A 523 22.96 24.32 18.98
N ALA A 524 22.65 23.72 17.82
CA ALA A 524 22.17 22.35 17.72
C ALA A 524 23.29 21.35 17.44
N ASP A 525 23.29 20.24 18.17
CA ASP A 525 24.10 19.06 17.86
C ASP A 525 23.30 18.20 16.87
N VAL A 526 23.67 18.31 15.59
CA VAL A 526 23.10 17.51 14.49
C VAL A 526 24.18 16.56 13.97
N ARG A 527 23.83 15.30 13.77
CA ARG A 527 24.77 14.24 13.39
C ARG A 527 24.27 13.51 12.14
N ILE A 528 25.13 13.43 11.14
CA ILE A 528 24.78 12.92 9.81
C ILE A 528 25.48 11.60 9.55
N MET A 529 24.74 10.63 9.02
CA MET A 529 25.31 9.43 8.40
C MET A 529 24.73 9.27 7.01
N ALA A 530 25.59 9.35 6.00
CA ALA A 530 25.19 9.31 4.60
C ALA A 530 25.50 7.95 3.96
N SER A 531 24.91 7.73 2.80
CA SER A 531 25.34 6.74 1.81
C SER A 531 25.39 7.49 0.48
N GLN A 532 26.59 7.70 -0.05
CA GLN A 532 26.77 8.47 -1.29
C GLN A 532 26.33 7.66 -2.52
N PRO A 533 25.91 8.32 -3.62
CA PRO A 533 25.45 7.65 -4.84
C PRO A 533 26.45 6.62 -5.36
N SER A 534 25.99 5.47 -5.88
CA SER A 534 26.88 4.36 -6.27
C SER A 534 28.00 4.74 -7.27
N SER A 535 27.78 5.72 -8.14
CA SER A 535 28.82 6.29 -9.02
C SER A 535 29.90 7.09 -8.29
N ALA A 536 29.53 7.76 -7.19
CA ALA A 536 30.41 8.53 -6.31
C ALA A 536 31.17 7.65 -5.31
N THR A 537 30.79 6.38 -5.17
CA THR A 537 31.24 5.46 -4.11
C THR A 537 32.09 4.30 -4.65
N THR A 538 33.13 3.92 -3.92
CA THR A 538 33.93 2.70 -4.10
C THR A 538 33.89 1.91 -2.80
N MET A 539 32.81 1.13 -2.63
CA MET A 539 32.61 0.29 -1.44
C MET A 539 33.65 -0.83 -1.38
N LEU A 540 34.35 -0.94 -0.25
CA LEU A 540 35.31 -2.03 0.01
C LEU A 540 34.63 -3.19 0.72
N THR A 541 33.77 -2.90 1.70
CA THR A 541 32.87 -3.86 2.34
C THR A 541 31.75 -3.11 3.07
N ASP A 542 30.52 -3.59 2.88
CA ASP A 542 29.32 -3.18 3.62
C ASP A 542 29.27 -3.76 5.05
N PHE A 543 30.17 -4.71 5.36
CA PHE A 543 30.20 -5.54 6.57
C PHE A 543 28.95 -6.40 6.83
N THR A 544 28.04 -6.57 5.86
CA THR A 544 26.78 -7.34 6.04
C THR A 544 26.98 -8.87 6.00
N ARG A 545 28.12 -9.34 5.44
CA ARG A 545 28.38 -10.76 5.16
C ARG A 545 29.84 -11.14 5.39
N SER A 546 30.06 -12.39 5.79
CA SER A 546 31.40 -12.98 5.92
C SER A 546 32.15 -12.97 4.59
N SER A 547 33.36 -12.40 4.55
CA SER A 547 34.20 -12.27 3.36
C SER A 547 35.63 -12.71 3.64
N THR A 548 36.27 -13.42 2.72
CA THR A 548 37.70 -13.82 2.84
C THR A 548 38.67 -12.64 2.75
N LEU A 549 38.18 -11.47 2.30
CA LEU A 549 38.93 -10.21 2.29
C LEU A 549 39.03 -9.59 3.69
N VAL A 550 38.08 -9.89 4.57
CA VAL A 550 37.97 -9.39 5.95
C VAL A 550 38.51 -10.46 6.91
N ARG A 551 39.59 -10.15 7.63
CA ARG A 551 40.33 -11.12 8.47
C ARG A 551 40.68 -10.48 9.81
N THR A 552 40.65 -11.22 10.92
CA THR A 552 41.22 -10.74 12.19
C THR A 552 42.71 -11.10 12.32
N ALA A 553 43.40 -10.33 13.16
CA ALA A 553 44.77 -10.58 13.60
C ALA A 553 44.93 -10.22 15.08
N GLY A 554 45.98 -10.76 15.73
CA GLY A 554 46.20 -10.58 17.17
C GLY A 554 45.04 -11.11 18.00
N ASN A 555 44.69 -10.37 19.06
CA ASN A 555 43.63 -10.71 20.01
C ASN A 555 42.20 -10.31 19.56
N ALA A 556 41.97 -10.07 18.27
CA ALA A 556 40.65 -9.68 17.75
C ALA A 556 39.79 -10.87 17.30
N SER A 557 38.49 -10.79 17.57
CA SER A 557 37.44 -11.63 17.00
C SER A 557 36.45 -10.78 16.19
N ALA A 558 35.85 -11.35 15.16
CA ALA A 558 34.85 -10.68 14.33
C ALA A 558 33.76 -11.67 13.92
N GLN A 559 32.51 -11.22 13.92
CA GLN A 559 31.33 -12.03 13.66
C GLN A 559 30.25 -11.16 13.02
N ILE A 560 29.50 -11.70 12.05
CA ILE A 560 28.27 -11.04 11.60
C ILE A 560 27.20 -11.16 12.69
N CYS A 561 26.41 -10.11 12.88
CA CYS A 561 25.18 -10.15 13.66
C CYS A 561 24.07 -9.38 12.92
N ALA A 562 22.81 -9.63 13.27
CA ALA A 562 21.63 -8.90 12.79
C ALA A 562 20.53 -8.99 13.86
N ASN A 563 19.57 -8.06 13.85
CA ASN A 563 18.42 -7.99 14.78
C ASN A 563 18.76 -7.86 16.28
N ALA A 564 17.79 -7.35 17.02
CA ALA A 564 17.70 -7.45 18.47
C ALA A 564 16.93 -8.73 18.87
N GLU A 565 17.33 -9.35 19.97
CA GLU A 565 16.58 -10.41 20.63
C GLU A 565 15.39 -9.82 21.41
N THR A 566 14.20 -10.39 21.28
CA THR A 566 12.99 -10.03 22.05
C THR A 566 12.15 -11.26 22.38
N ALA A 567 11.07 -11.10 23.14
CA ALA A 567 10.14 -12.18 23.51
C ALA A 567 9.51 -12.92 22.32
N SER A 568 9.35 -12.24 21.18
CA SER A 568 8.75 -12.75 19.94
C SER A 568 9.75 -12.91 18.78
N SER A 569 11.06 -12.80 19.07
CA SER A 569 12.10 -12.90 18.04
C SER A 569 12.41 -14.35 17.64
N ILE A 570 12.24 -14.65 16.35
CA ILE A 570 12.71 -15.87 15.70
C ILE A 570 14.22 -15.74 15.46
N ALA A 571 14.99 -16.75 15.86
CA ALA A 571 16.45 -16.76 15.75
C ALA A 571 16.91 -16.56 14.29
N PRO A 572 17.69 -15.50 13.98
CA PRO A 572 18.18 -15.27 12.63
C PRO A 572 19.26 -16.29 12.21
N SER A 573 19.57 -16.31 10.92
CA SER A 573 20.66 -17.13 10.35
C SER A 573 22.07 -16.70 10.79
N VAL A 574 22.17 -15.54 11.44
CA VAL A 574 23.33 -15.03 12.18
C VAL A 574 22.90 -14.69 13.61
N PRO A 575 23.79 -14.71 14.61
CA PRO A 575 23.40 -14.36 15.99
C PRO A 575 22.91 -12.92 16.13
N TYR A 576 22.08 -12.67 17.14
CA TYR A 576 21.60 -11.32 17.48
C TYR A 576 22.74 -10.33 17.73
N CYS A 577 22.55 -9.06 17.34
CA CYS A 577 23.49 -8.00 17.71
C CYS A 577 23.37 -7.62 19.20
N THR A 578 22.16 -7.67 19.78
CA THR A 578 21.91 -7.33 21.18
C THR A 578 20.90 -8.28 21.84
N PRO A 579 21.11 -8.67 23.12
CA PRO A 579 20.18 -9.50 23.88
C PRO A 579 18.93 -8.72 24.36
N ARG A 580 17.87 -9.44 24.76
CA ARG A 580 16.58 -8.89 25.22
C ARG A 580 16.72 -7.80 26.30
N THR A 581 17.69 -7.95 27.20
CA THR A 581 17.98 -7.00 28.28
C THR A 581 18.47 -5.62 27.82
N VAL A 582 18.82 -5.45 26.54
CA VAL A 582 19.12 -4.12 25.98
C VAL A 582 17.83 -3.33 25.71
N GLY A 583 16.72 -3.99 25.34
CA GLY A 583 15.47 -3.31 24.99
C GLY A 583 15.53 -2.60 23.63
N THR A 584 14.39 -2.58 22.92
CA THR A 584 14.28 -2.11 21.53
C THR A 584 14.58 -0.62 21.35
N ALA A 585 14.20 0.21 22.34
CA ALA A 585 14.39 1.66 22.33
C ALA A 585 15.85 2.13 22.20
N ARG A 586 16.82 1.23 22.46
CA ARG A 586 18.27 1.51 22.40
C ARG A 586 18.95 1.00 21.13
N VAL A 587 18.23 0.40 20.18
CA VAL A 587 18.83 -0.30 19.02
C VAL A 587 18.14 0.03 17.69
N PRO A 588 18.22 1.30 17.19
CA PRO A 588 17.45 1.76 16.02
C PRO A 588 17.72 1.01 14.72
N HIS A 589 18.90 0.44 14.56
CA HIS A 589 19.28 -0.39 13.40
C HIS A 589 18.69 -1.81 13.42
N TRP A 590 18.21 -2.27 14.58
CA TRP A 590 17.96 -3.68 14.87
C TRP A 590 16.63 -3.95 15.58
N THR A 591 15.83 -2.91 15.84
CA THR A 591 14.51 -3.03 16.46
C THR A 591 13.58 -3.91 15.62
N PRO A 592 12.72 -4.74 16.21
CA PRO A 592 11.57 -5.25 15.48
C PRO A 592 10.62 -4.09 15.13
N VAL A 593 9.82 -4.26 14.06
CA VAL A 593 8.76 -3.33 13.65
C VAL A 593 7.47 -4.09 13.37
N ARG A 594 6.32 -3.42 13.42
CA ARG A 594 4.99 -4.07 13.49
C ARG A 594 4.74 -5.19 12.48
N PHE A 595 4.99 -4.96 11.19
CA PHE A 595 4.76 -5.94 10.12
C PHE A 595 6.06 -6.58 9.61
N GLY A 596 7.16 -6.38 10.35
CA GLY A 596 8.50 -6.89 10.04
C GLY A 596 9.24 -7.43 11.25
N LEU A 597 8.52 -7.90 12.29
CA LEU A 597 9.06 -8.27 13.62
C LEU A 597 10.30 -9.17 13.54
N ASN A 598 10.28 -10.11 12.59
CA ASN A 598 11.31 -11.12 12.39
C ASN A 598 12.02 -11.03 11.01
N VAL A 599 11.73 -9.97 10.25
CA VAL A 599 12.47 -9.67 9.01
C VAL A 599 13.90 -9.27 9.41
N PRO A 600 14.95 -9.87 8.84
CA PRO A 600 16.33 -9.56 9.20
C PRO A 600 16.61 -8.04 9.18
N ALA A 601 17.08 -7.51 10.29
CA ALA A 601 17.30 -6.08 10.52
C ALA A 601 18.80 -5.79 10.53
N TYR A 602 19.21 -4.92 9.62
CA TYR A 602 20.55 -4.42 9.35
C TYR A 602 21.75 -5.28 9.81
N PRO A 603 22.17 -6.28 9.02
CA PRO A 603 23.34 -7.09 9.34
C PRO A 603 24.63 -6.28 9.36
N VAL A 604 25.45 -6.44 10.40
CA VAL A 604 26.72 -5.72 10.59
C VAL A 604 27.83 -6.67 11.04
N THR A 605 29.09 -6.25 10.92
CA THR A 605 30.21 -6.97 11.54
C THR A 605 30.47 -6.43 12.95
N ARG A 606 30.20 -7.26 13.95
CA ARG A 606 30.60 -7.07 15.34
C ARG A 606 32.06 -7.50 15.50
N VAL A 607 32.92 -6.61 15.98
CA VAL A 607 34.35 -6.85 16.26
C VAL A 607 34.60 -6.66 17.75
N THR A 608 35.42 -7.51 18.36
CA THR A 608 35.86 -7.36 19.76
C THR A 608 37.33 -7.72 19.92
N TRP A 609 38.01 -7.15 20.90
CA TRP A 609 39.42 -7.46 21.22
C TRP A 609 39.66 -7.55 22.73
N THR A 610 40.52 -8.49 23.13
CA THR A 610 40.88 -8.66 24.55
C THR A 610 42.13 -7.87 24.92
N GLY A 611 42.00 -7.06 25.98
CA GLY A 611 43.11 -6.36 26.62
C GLY A 611 43.95 -7.25 27.54
N SER A 612 44.97 -6.68 28.19
CA SER A 612 45.84 -7.45 29.10
C SER A 612 45.23 -7.64 30.49
N THR A 613 45.19 -8.89 30.96
CA THR A 613 44.71 -9.25 32.31
C THR A 613 45.63 -8.78 33.44
N THR A 614 46.85 -8.32 33.14
CA THR A 614 47.81 -7.81 34.14
C THR A 614 48.05 -6.30 34.04
N ASN A 615 47.56 -5.65 32.97
CA ASN A 615 47.52 -4.20 32.84
C ASN A 615 46.32 -3.83 31.95
N PRO A 616 45.14 -3.56 32.52
CA PRO A 616 43.92 -3.30 31.75
C PRO A 616 44.04 -2.15 30.75
N ALA A 617 44.88 -1.15 31.02
CA ALA A 617 45.14 0.00 30.14
C ALA A 617 46.18 -0.27 29.02
N ALA A 618 46.72 -1.50 28.92
CA ALA A 618 47.61 -1.86 27.81
C ALA A 618 46.80 -2.16 26.55
N VAL A 619 46.95 -1.30 25.53
CA VAL A 619 46.37 -1.44 24.18
C VAL A 619 46.48 -2.87 23.67
N SER A 620 45.37 -3.45 23.21
CA SER A 620 45.38 -4.79 22.60
C SER A 620 46.12 -4.79 21.26
N ASN A 621 46.66 -5.95 20.86
CA ASN A 621 47.19 -6.15 19.52
C ASN A 621 46.12 -6.62 18.51
N GLY A 622 44.84 -6.62 18.91
CA GLY A 622 43.72 -7.01 18.06
C GLY A 622 43.55 -6.07 16.86
N GLN A 623 43.38 -6.63 15.67
CA GLN A 623 43.12 -5.88 14.45
C GLN A 623 42.11 -6.59 13.56
N LEU A 624 41.28 -5.83 12.84
CA LEU A 624 40.59 -6.26 11.62
C LEU A 624 41.38 -5.77 10.40
N LEU A 625 41.51 -6.62 9.40
CA LEU A 625 42.24 -6.39 8.15
C LEU A 625 41.28 -6.56 6.97
N VAL A 626 41.07 -5.50 6.20
CA VAL A 626 40.23 -5.48 4.99
C VAL A 626 41.14 -5.39 3.76
N THR A 627 41.17 -6.44 2.96
CA THR A 627 42.02 -6.55 1.77
C THR A 627 41.33 -5.93 0.56
N VAL A 628 41.96 -4.97 -0.12
CA VAL A 628 41.34 -4.25 -1.25
C VAL A 628 41.44 -5.07 -2.56
N PRO A 629 40.31 -5.40 -3.21
CA PRO A 629 40.28 -6.10 -4.50
C PRO A 629 41.02 -5.34 -5.60
N GLU A 630 41.56 -6.05 -6.59
CA GLU A 630 42.38 -5.45 -7.66
C GLU A 630 41.64 -4.37 -8.45
N GLY A 631 40.35 -4.56 -8.73
CA GLY A 631 39.51 -3.56 -9.42
C GLY A 631 39.15 -2.33 -8.57
N SER A 632 39.44 -2.33 -7.27
CA SER A 632 39.04 -1.29 -6.30
C SER A 632 40.23 -0.54 -5.68
N ARG A 633 41.47 -0.80 -6.12
CA ARG A 633 42.69 -0.22 -5.53
C ARG A 633 42.93 1.24 -5.87
N ASN A 634 42.47 1.65 -7.06
CA ASN A 634 42.57 3.04 -7.48
C ASN A 634 41.37 3.82 -6.93
N VAL A 635 41.64 4.66 -5.95
CA VAL A 635 40.69 5.54 -5.27
C VAL A 635 41.10 7.02 -5.40
N SER A 636 42.05 7.34 -6.29
CA SER A 636 42.56 8.71 -6.47
C SER A 636 41.55 9.69 -7.08
N SER A 637 40.35 9.23 -7.43
CA SER A 637 39.19 10.03 -7.87
C SER A 637 38.18 10.29 -6.75
N ARG A 638 38.41 9.77 -5.54
CA ARG A 638 37.54 9.89 -4.36
C ARG A 638 38.09 10.94 -3.38
N THR A 639 37.22 11.70 -2.74
CA THR A 639 37.62 12.80 -1.82
C THR A 639 37.66 12.40 -0.36
N GLN A 640 37.05 11.28 0.03
CA GLN A 640 37.05 10.77 1.40
C GLN A 640 37.13 9.24 1.49
N LEU A 641 37.63 8.74 2.62
CA LEU A 641 37.43 7.40 3.14
C LEU A 641 36.42 7.50 4.28
N THR A 642 35.36 6.69 4.23
CA THR A 642 34.33 6.63 5.29
C THR A 642 34.19 5.25 5.89
N LEU A 643 33.81 5.23 7.17
CA LEU A 643 33.50 4.05 7.96
C LEU A 643 32.34 4.40 8.92
N LYS A 644 31.33 3.54 9.03
CA LYS A 644 30.27 3.70 10.04
C LYS A 644 30.55 2.78 11.23
N ALA A 645 30.61 3.34 12.44
CA ALA A 645 30.99 2.61 13.65
C ALA A 645 30.19 3.04 14.88
N ALA A 646 29.97 2.11 15.81
CA ALA A 646 29.44 2.34 17.14
C ALA A 646 30.12 1.40 18.14
N PRO A 647 30.28 1.77 19.43
CA PRO A 647 30.86 0.88 20.43
C PRO A 647 30.01 -0.39 20.64
N ASP A 648 30.67 -1.56 20.70
CA ASP A 648 30.03 -2.83 21.03
C ASP A 648 29.28 -2.76 22.36
N LEU A 649 28.19 -3.54 22.55
CA LEU A 649 27.41 -3.56 23.79
C LEU A 649 28.25 -3.80 25.07
N SER A 650 29.42 -4.43 24.98
CA SER A 650 30.33 -4.64 26.12
C SER A 650 31.12 -3.39 26.56
N VAL A 651 31.13 -2.31 25.77
CA VAL A 651 31.82 -1.06 26.08
C VAL A 651 30.98 -0.21 27.05
N ALA A 652 31.57 0.24 28.15
CA ALA A 652 30.87 1.00 29.19
C ALA A 652 30.62 2.48 28.79
N SER A 653 31.69 3.28 28.70
CA SER A 653 31.63 4.72 28.39
C SER A 653 32.04 5.01 26.94
N GLY A 654 33.20 4.51 26.53
CA GLY A 654 33.71 4.61 25.16
C GLY A 654 34.95 3.74 24.97
N THR A 655 35.20 3.31 23.74
CA THR A 655 36.41 2.60 23.33
C THR A 655 37.23 3.52 22.40
N ASP A 656 38.27 3.02 21.73
CA ASP A 656 38.87 3.72 20.60
C ASP A 656 39.57 2.74 19.66
N PHE A 657 39.91 3.18 18.46
CA PHE A 657 40.62 2.40 17.46
C PHE A 657 41.40 3.28 16.49
N THR A 658 42.30 2.67 15.72
CA THR A 658 43.07 3.31 14.66
C THR A 658 42.64 2.81 13.30
N ILE A 659 42.42 3.73 12.35
CA ILE A 659 42.21 3.42 10.93
C ILE A 659 43.56 3.60 10.24
N THR A 660 44.06 2.54 9.60
CA THR A 660 45.32 2.57 8.83
C THR A 660 45.09 2.13 7.40
N VAL A 661 45.48 2.96 6.43
CA VAL A 661 45.42 2.68 4.99
C VAL A 661 46.83 2.34 4.50
N ALA A 662 46.99 1.25 3.73
CA ALA A 662 48.27 0.78 3.21
C ALA A 662 48.30 0.68 1.67
N ASP A 663 49.38 1.12 1.03
CA ASP A 663 49.57 1.09 -0.43
C ASP A 663 50.40 -0.12 -0.94
N GLY A 664 50.49 -0.26 -2.26
CA GLY A 664 51.29 -1.29 -2.95
C GLY A 664 52.80 -1.24 -2.71
N SER A 665 53.32 -0.11 -2.21
CA SER A 665 54.71 0.04 -1.78
C SER A 665 54.91 -0.27 -0.30
N GLY A 666 53.85 -0.60 0.44
CA GLY A 666 53.86 -0.85 1.88
C GLY A 666 53.94 0.42 2.73
N ARG A 667 53.70 1.61 2.16
CA ARG A 667 53.56 2.86 2.91
C ARG A 667 52.19 2.91 3.58
N THR A 668 52.09 3.59 4.71
CA THR A 668 50.88 3.61 5.53
C THR A 668 50.53 5.00 6.06
N PHE A 669 49.25 5.35 5.95
CA PHE A 669 48.64 6.50 6.63
C PHE A 669 47.78 6.00 7.80
N THR A 670 47.79 6.70 8.94
CA THR A 670 47.03 6.32 10.15
C THR A 670 46.37 7.54 10.81
N ARG A 671 45.17 7.33 11.36
CA ARG A 671 44.43 8.24 12.25
C ARG A 671 43.79 7.44 13.39
N THR A 672 43.56 8.09 14.53
CA THR A 672 42.75 7.54 15.63
C THR A 672 41.28 7.92 15.40
N ALA A 673 40.32 7.07 15.79
CA ALA A 673 38.90 7.30 15.52
C ALA A 673 38.32 8.45 16.36
N SER A 674 38.75 8.58 17.63
CA SER A 674 38.47 9.77 18.47
C SER A 674 38.93 11.11 17.88
N GLU A 675 40.01 11.11 17.07
CA GLU A 675 40.54 12.31 16.38
C GLU A 675 39.71 12.69 15.14
N ILE A 676 38.91 11.75 14.59
CA ILE A 676 38.08 11.95 13.40
C ILE A 676 36.64 12.31 13.78
N ASN A 677 36.01 11.49 14.63
CA ASN A 677 34.67 11.73 15.16
C ASN A 677 34.51 10.97 16.50
N PRO A 678 34.55 11.65 17.65
CA PRO A 678 34.46 11.00 18.96
C PRO A 678 33.08 10.38 19.24
N PHE A 679 32.04 10.75 18.49
CA PHE A 679 30.72 10.13 18.62
C PHE A 679 30.69 8.67 18.14
N ALA A 680 31.59 8.27 17.24
CA ALA A 680 31.69 6.88 16.75
C ALA A 680 32.34 5.91 17.76
N VAL A 681 32.98 6.44 18.80
CA VAL A 681 33.74 5.66 19.79
C VAL A 681 33.24 5.81 21.24
N ASN A 682 32.42 6.81 21.53
CA ASN A 682 31.74 7.00 22.82
C ASN A 682 30.26 6.58 22.75
N ARG A 683 29.64 6.35 23.92
CA ARG A 683 28.18 6.20 24.03
C ARG A 683 27.45 7.50 23.73
N LEU A 684 26.25 7.39 23.17
CA LEU A 684 25.27 8.48 23.15
C LEU A 684 24.78 8.77 24.58
N PRO A 685 24.37 10.01 24.91
CA PRO A 685 23.96 10.38 26.26
C PRO A 685 22.63 9.71 26.65
N GLY A 686 22.38 9.56 27.95
CA GLY A 686 21.17 8.90 28.46
C GLY A 686 21.28 8.42 29.90
N GLY A 687 22.50 8.17 30.38
CA GLY A 687 22.74 7.90 31.78
C GLY A 687 22.13 6.59 32.22
N THR A 688 21.42 6.62 33.34
CA THR A 688 20.66 5.47 33.86
C THR A 688 19.34 5.18 33.11
N HIS A 689 18.90 6.02 32.16
CA HIS A 689 17.60 5.88 31.50
C HIS A 689 17.54 4.67 30.54
N THR A 690 16.46 3.88 30.62
CA THR A 690 16.28 2.61 29.89
C THR A 690 16.13 2.80 28.38
N SER A 691 15.49 3.87 27.93
CA SER A 691 15.23 4.15 26.49
C SER A 691 16.32 4.98 25.79
N LEU A 692 17.41 5.33 26.49
CA LEU A 692 18.51 6.18 25.98
C LEU A 692 19.87 5.49 26.08
N ASN A 693 20.96 6.17 25.73
CA ASN A 693 22.26 5.55 25.40
C ASN A 693 22.15 4.65 24.16
N LYS A 694 21.42 5.10 23.14
CA LYS A 694 21.13 4.30 21.94
C LYS A 694 22.43 3.91 21.20
N ILE A 695 22.48 2.70 20.66
CA ILE A 695 23.60 2.21 19.85
C ILE A 695 23.31 2.57 18.38
N VAL A 696 23.85 3.71 17.95
CA VAL A 696 23.70 4.24 16.58
C VAL A 696 25.07 4.33 15.93
N LEU A 697 25.23 3.74 14.75
CA LEU A 697 26.44 3.79 13.94
C LEU A 697 26.68 5.22 13.47
N GLN A 698 27.72 5.88 13.97
CA GLN A 698 28.13 7.22 13.54
C GLN A 698 29.15 7.13 12.41
N GLN A 699 29.21 8.14 11.55
CA GLN A 699 30.15 8.17 10.43
C GLN A 699 31.49 8.79 10.81
N LEU A 700 32.57 8.09 10.52
CA LEU A 700 33.95 8.59 10.50
C LEU A 700 34.30 8.95 9.05
N THR A 701 34.75 10.18 8.81
CA THR A 701 35.06 10.70 7.47
C THR A 701 36.49 11.24 7.44
N ILE A 702 37.37 10.61 6.67
CA ILE A 702 38.78 11.03 6.50
C ILE A 702 38.96 11.59 5.08
N PRO A 703 39.28 12.88 4.89
CA PRO A 703 39.60 13.43 3.58
C PRO A 703 40.81 12.71 2.95
N THR A 704 40.73 12.28 1.69
CA THR A 704 41.87 11.66 0.98
C THR A 704 43.03 12.63 0.80
N ALA A 705 42.76 13.95 0.82
CA ALA A 705 43.77 15.00 0.82
C ALA A 705 44.67 15.01 2.08
N GLU A 706 44.23 14.44 3.20
CA GLU A 706 45.09 14.24 4.38
C GLU A 706 46.06 13.07 4.23
N MET A 707 45.80 12.15 3.30
CA MET A 707 46.54 10.90 3.14
C MET A 707 47.87 11.11 2.40
N THR A 708 48.74 11.96 2.97
CA THR A 708 50.09 12.16 2.45
C THR A 708 50.90 10.88 2.53
N ASP A 709 51.89 10.77 1.64
CA ASP A 709 52.88 9.69 1.61
C ASP A 709 52.36 8.27 1.36
N ILE A 710 51.11 8.09 0.90
CA ILE A 710 50.61 6.83 0.30
C ILE A 710 50.21 6.99 -1.18
N ASP A 711 50.09 5.87 -1.90
CA ASP A 711 49.63 5.84 -3.30
C ASP A 711 48.13 5.51 -3.37
N LEU A 712 47.30 6.54 -3.57
CA LEU A 712 45.85 6.38 -3.74
C LEU A 712 45.47 5.71 -5.07
N THR A 713 46.41 5.47 -5.99
CA THR A 713 46.15 4.67 -7.21
C THR A 713 46.31 3.17 -6.98
N ASP A 714 46.91 2.75 -5.85
CA ASP A 714 47.19 1.33 -5.55
C ASP A 714 47.05 0.99 -4.05
N VAL A 715 45.89 1.31 -3.45
CA VAL A 715 45.56 0.94 -2.06
C VAL A 715 45.36 -0.58 -1.96
N ARG A 716 45.94 -1.21 -0.93
CA ARG A 716 46.00 -2.68 -0.77
C ARG A 716 45.28 -3.23 0.45
N GLU A 717 45.33 -2.54 1.58
CA GLU A 717 44.73 -3.00 2.83
C GLU A 717 44.29 -1.81 3.68
N VAL A 718 43.11 -1.90 4.28
CA VAL A 718 42.68 -1.01 5.37
C VAL A 718 42.65 -1.83 6.65
N ARG A 719 43.19 -1.29 7.74
CA ARG A 719 43.27 -1.95 9.05
C ARG A 719 42.53 -1.14 10.08
N ILE A 720 41.75 -1.82 10.92
CA ILE A 720 41.07 -1.27 12.10
C ILE A 720 41.76 -1.91 13.30
N GLY A 721 42.64 -1.17 13.98
CA GLY A 721 43.44 -1.67 15.10
C GLY A 721 42.95 -1.14 16.44
N ALA A 722 42.91 -2.00 17.46
CA ALA A 722 42.48 -1.64 18.82
C ALA A 722 43.21 -0.41 19.39
N GLY A 723 42.47 0.46 20.07
CA GLY A 723 42.96 1.59 20.84
C GLY A 723 42.66 1.44 22.35
N VAL A 724 42.61 2.58 23.04
CA VAL A 724 42.16 2.73 24.44
C VAL A 724 41.26 3.97 24.45
N GLY A 725 40.04 3.86 24.99
CA GLY A 725 39.05 4.94 24.94
C GLY A 725 38.74 5.59 26.28
N ALA A 726 37.57 6.20 26.35
CA ALA A 726 37.00 6.80 27.57
C ALA A 726 36.66 5.78 28.68
N ASP A 727 36.85 4.47 28.45
CA ASP A 727 36.85 3.42 29.47
C ASP A 727 38.22 3.22 30.14
N ALA A 728 39.28 3.84 29.59
CA ALA A 728 40.69 3.65 29.93
C ALA A 728 41.16 2.18 29.87
N THR A 729 40.51 1.32 29.06
CA THR A 729 40.92 -0.07 28.85
C THR A 729 41.44 -0.31 27.43
N GLY A 730 42.37 -1.26 27.30
CA GLY A 730 42.82 -1.80 26.01
C GLY A 730 41.99 -3.00 25.55
N ALA A 731 40.88 -3.31 26.24
CA ALA A 731 39.84 -4.18 25.69
C ALA A 731 38.84 -3.31 24.90
N GLY A 732 37.87 -3.94 24.22
CA GLY A 732 36.82 -3.19 23.54
C GLY A 732 36.17 -3.95 22.40
N GLY A 733 35.37 -3.22 21.64
CA GLY A 733 34.69 -3.72 20.46
C GLY A 733 33.84 -2.67 19.77
N LEU A 734 33.43 -2.99 18.55
CA LEU A 734 32.68 -2.12 17.65
C LEU A 734 31.61 -2.93 16.91
N TYR A 735 30.50 -2.28 16.56
CA TYR A 735 29.72 -2.63 15.38
C TYR A 735 30.26 -1.82 14.20
N LEU A 736 30.43 -2.46 13.04
CA LEU A 736 30.95 -1.84 11.82
C LEU A 736 30.00 -2.04 10.64
N SER A 737 29.80 -0.97 9.87
CA SER A 737 29.10 -0.93 8.58
C SER A 737 29.88 -0.03 7.61
N ASP A 738 29.69 -0.23 6.30
CA ASP A 738 30.12 0.65 5.21
C ASP A 738 31.54 1.21 5.31
N LEU A 739 32.55 0.42 4.90
CA LEU A 739 33.89 0.93 4.60
C LEU A 739 34.01 1.25 3.10
N ALA A 740 34.09 2.53 2.74
CA ALA A 740 34.11 2.98 1.35
C ALA A 740 35.09 4.14 1.11
N PHE A 741 35.65 4.22 -0.10
CA PHE A 741 36.22 5.48 -0.61
C PHE A 741 35.18 6.16 -1.51
N GLU A 742 34.78 7.39 -1.20
CA GLU A 742 33.65 8.05 -1.86
C GLU A 742 33.87 9.56 -2.05
N THR A 743 32.86 10.24 -2.59
CA THR A 743 32.82 11.70 -2.77
C THR A 743 31.43 12.21 -2.40
N PRO A 744 31.28 13.23 -1.53
CA PRO A 744 30.01 13.91 -1.28
C PRO A 744 29.33 14.37 -2.58
N THR A 745 28.14 13.86 -2.88
CA THR A 745 27.42 14.19 -4.12
C THR A 745 25.92 13.96 -3.97
N SER A 746 25.13 15.02 -4.14
CA SER A 746 23.70 14.93 -4.48
C SER A 746 23.58 14.69 -5.99
N THR A 747 23.13 13.50 -6.39
CA THR A 747 22.73 13.20 -7.77
C THR A 747 21.22 13.42 -7.94
N PRO A 748 20.75 13.94 -9.08
CA PRO A 748 19.33 14.01 -9.39
C PRO A 748 18.65 12.63 -9.32
N ALA A 749 17.40 12.62 -8.87
CA ALA A 749 16.58 11.42 -8.86
C ALA A 749 16.35 10.86 -10.28
N LYS A 750 16.00 9.57 -10.36
CA LYS A 750 15.64 8.89 -11.60
C LYS A 750 14.24 8.30 -11.50
N VAL A 751 13.23 9.16 -11.57
CA VAL A 751 11.81 8.78 -11.63
C VAL A 751 11.61 7.72 -12.72
N ALA A 752 11.08 6.55 -12.33
CA ALA A 752 10.97 5.38 -13.19
C ALA A 752 9.89 4.42 -12.69
N THR A 753 9.11 3.86 -13.61
CA THR A 753 8.11 2.83 -13.35
C THR A 753 8.78 1.55 -12.84
N ARG A 754 8.57 1.19 -11.57
CA ARG A 754 9.09 -0.02 -10.92
C ARG A 754 8.05 -1.15 -10.92
N THR A 755 8.53 -2.39 -10.84
CA THR A 755 7.66 -3.56 -10.63
C THR A 755 7.22 -3.56 -9.17
N THR A 756 5.99 -3.97 -8.89
CA THR A 756 5.45 -3.98 -7.52
C THR A 756 5.24 -5.41 -7.01
N VAL A 757 5.65 -5.68 -5.78
CA VAL A 757 5.37 -6.92 -5.03
C VAL A 757 4.07 -6.75 -4.24
N ASN A 758 3.22 -7.78 -4.28
CA ASN A 758 1.89 -7.79 -3.69
C ASN A 758 1.58 -9.19 -3.11
N VAL A 759 0.55 -9.28 -2.27
CA VAL A 759 0.00 -10.54 -1.73
C VAL A 759 -1.50 -10.64 -2.03
N ALA A 760 -1.94 -11.85 -2.38
CA ALA A 760 -3.34 -12.14 -2.69
C ALA A 760 -4.20 -12.25 -1.42
N GLY A 761 -5.37 -11.63 -1.44
CA GLY A 761 -6.39 -11.84 -0.41
C GLY A 761 -6.88 -13.27 -0.51
N THR A 762 -6.80 -14.02 0.60
CA THR A 762 -6.93 -15.47 0.59
C THR A 762 -7.96 -15.91 1.61
N VAL A 763 -8.98 -16.68 1.18
CA VAL A 763 -9.99 -17.25 2.07
C VAL A 763 -9.85 -18.77 2.06
N VAL A 764 -9.82 -19.42 3.23
CA VAL A 764 -9.55 -20.85 3.40
C VAL A 764 -10.30 -21.44 4.59
N GLU A 765 -10.57 -22.75 4.54
CA GLU A 765 -11.10 -23.50 5.67
C GLU A 765 -10.02 -23.72 6.75
N GLU A 766 -10.40 -23.58 8.02
CA GLU A 766 -9.58 -23.97 9.17
C GLU A 766 -9.15 -25.44 9.05
N GLY A 767 -10.12 -26.32 8.82
CA GLY A 767 -9.93 -27.74 8.55
C GLY A 767 -9.76 -28.59 9.82
N LYS A 768 -9.89 -29.91 9.67
CA LYS A 768 -10.22 -30.80 10.80
C LYS A 768 -9.03 -31.32 11.62
N ALA A 769 -7.87 -30.72 11.39
CA ALA A 769 -6.59 -30.99 12.03
C ALA A 769 -5.58 -29.89 11.63
N ALA A 770 -4.41 -29.87 12.28
CA ALA A 770 -3.31 -29.01 11.86
C ALA A 770 -2.80 -29.39 10.46
N ASP A 771 -2.68 -28.38 9.58
CA ASP A 771 -2.46 -28.51 8.14
C ASP A 771 -1.77 -27.25 7.58
N THR A 772 -1.50 -27.19 6.27
CA THR A 772 -0.97 -25.99 5.58
C THR A 772 -1.93 -25.43 4.52
N ARG A 773 -1.83 -24.13 4.28
CA ARG A 773 -2.49 -23.40 3.18
C ARG A 773 -1.47 -22.57 2.42
N GLU A 774 -1.75 -22.25 1.17
CA GLU A 774 -0.90 -21.39 0.34
C GLU A 774 -1.43 -19.97 0.28
N ILE A 775 -0.54 -18.97 0.21
CA ILE A 775 -0.88 -17.60 -0.20
C ILE A 775 -0.03 -17.22 -1.40
N ALA A 776 -0.67 -16.74 -2.46
CA ALA A 776 0.01 -16.23 -3.64
C ALA A 776 0.67 -14.87 -3.36
N VAL A 777 1.97 -14.80 -3.64
CA VAL A 777 2.81 -13.60 -3.62
C VAL A 777 3.16 -13.29 -5.07
N TYR A 778 2.84 -12.09 -5.55
CA TYR A 778 2.89 -11.80 -6.99
C TYR A 778 3.53 -10.46 -7.33
N LEU A 779 4.09 -10.41 -8.54
CA LEU A 779 4.58 -9.20 -9.18
C LEU A 779 3.52 -8.65 -10.14
N ASN A 780 3.37 -7.33 -10.21
CA ASN A 780 2.44 -6.74 -11.20
C ASN A 780 2.87 -6.96 -12.66
N ARG A 781 4.15 -7.26 -12.91
CA ARG A 781 4.73 -7.69 -14.19
C ARG A 781 6.00 -8.53 -13.97
N ALA A 782 6.46 -9.23 -15.00
CA ALA A 782 7.70 -10.00 -14.95
C ALA A 782 8.94 -9.09 -14.89
N GLU A 783 9.93 -9.46 -14.08
CA GLU A 783 11.22 -8.76 -14.00
C GLU A 783 12.38 -9.48 -14.69
N SER A 784 13.38 -8.69 -15.07
CA SER A 784 14.62 -9.17 -15.72
C SER A 784 15.71 -9.58 -14.73
N SER A 785 15.60 -9.14 -13.48
CA SER A 785 16.46 -9.49 -12.35
C SER A 785 15.74 -10.42 -11.36
N THR A 786 16.46 -10.95 -10.37
CA THR A 786 15.83 -11.54 -9.18
C THR A 786 15.15 -10.43 -8.38
N VAL A 787 13.92 -10.69 -7.94
CA VAL A 787 13.21 -9.90 -6.93
C VAL A 787 13.16 -10.69 -5.63
N THR A 788 13.24 -10.02 -4.49
CA THR A 788 12.97 -10.64 -3.17
C THR A 788 12.02 -9.80 -2.35
N ALA A 789 11.31 -10.45 -1.42
CA ALA A 789 10.49 -9.82 -0.39
C ALA A 789 10.49 -10.68 0.87
N TRP A 790 10.04 -10.14 2.00
CA TRP A 790 9.73 -10.91 3.19
C TRP A 790 8.24 -10.84 3.47
N VAL A 791 7.58 -12.00 3.52
CA VAL A 791 6.17 -12.11 3.86
C VAL A 791 6.00 -12.38 5.34
N SER A 792 5.28 -11.51 6.03
CA SER A 792 4.93 -11.63 7.45
C SER A 792 3.47 -11.99 7.62
N PHE A 793 3.17 -12.80 8.64
CA PHE A 793 1.81 -13.10 9.09
C PHE A 793 1.66 -12.58 10.52
N VAL A 794 0.73 -11.65 10.74
CA VAL A 794 0.52 -10.97 12.03
C VAL A 794 -0.89 -11.28 12.54
N PRO A 795 -1.11 -12.44 13.20
CA PRO A 795 -2.39 -12.80 13.78
C PRO A 795 -2.69 -11.97 15.02
N THR A 796 -3.96 -11.60 15.18
CA THR A 796 -4.50 -11.01 16.42
C THR A 796 -5.01 -12.07 17.38
N SER A 797 -5.50 -13.19 16.83
CA SER A 797 -6.03 -14.37 17.52
C SER A 797 -6.15 -15.54 16.53
N GLY A 798 -6.78 -16.65 16.93
CA GLY A 798 -7.19 -17.73 16.02
C GLY A 798 -6.11 -18.77 15.67
N PRO A 799 -6.31 -19.57 14.60
CA PRO A 799 -5.58 -20.83 14.37
C PRO A 799 -4.20 -20.67 13.71
N VAL A 800 -3.74 -19.45 13.43
CA VAL A 800 -2.48 -19.14 12.74
C VAL A 800 -1.48 -18.52 13.72
N SER A 801 -0.24 -19.03 13.72
CA SER A 801 0.86 -18.46 14.52
C SER A 801 1.58 -17.33 13.78
N ALA A 802 2.13 -16.35 14.50
CA ALA A 802 2.96 -15.30 13.91
C ALA A 802 4.24 -15.90 13.30
N ALA A 803 4.53 -15.58 12.04
CA ALA A 803 5.69 -16.11 11.31
C ALA A 803 6.16 -15.14 10.21
N VAL A 804 7.34 -15.43 9.63
CA VAL A 804 7.93 -14.67 8.52
C VAL A 804 8.63 -15.61 7.54
N GLN A 805 8.56 -15.33 6.24
CA GLN A 805 9.16 -16.14 5.18
C GLN A 805 9.85 -15.26 4.14
N GLY A 806 11.06 -15.66 3.71
CA GLY A 806 11.81 -14.98 2.66
C GLY A 806 11.42 -15.50 1.28
N VAL A 807 10.83 -14.64 0.45
CA VAL A 807 10.34 -14.96 -0.88
C VAL A 807 11.32 -14.48 -1.95
N ARG A 808 11.48 -15.26 -3.02
CA ARG A 808 12.36 -14.95 -4.14
C ARG A 808 11.71 -15.33 -5.47
N PHE A 809 11.59 -14.35 -6.37
CA PHE A 809 11.23 -14.57 -7.77
C PHE A 809 12.49 -14.73 -8.62
N ALA A 810 12.52 -15.73 -9.49
CA ALA A 810 13.48 -15.84 -10.58
C ALA A 810 13.18 -14.80 -11.69
N PRO A 811 14.17 -14.43 -12.53
CA PRO A 811 13.91 -13.62 -13.71
C PRO A 811 12.83 -14.24 -14.59
N GLY A 812 11.77 -13.48 -14.89
CA GLY A 812 10.59 -13.93 -15.63
C GLY A 812 9.44 -14.52 -14.78
N GLU A 813 9.64 -14.79 -13.49
CA GLU A 813 8.61 -15.32 -12.58
C GLU A 813 7.71 -14.18 -12.06
N THR A 814 6.38 -14.38 -12.05
CA THR A 814 5.39 -13.36 -11.65
C THR A 814 4.52 -13.75 -10.48
N CYS A 815 4.44 -15.03 -10.12
CA CYS A 815 3.71 -15.51 -8.94
C CYS A 815 4.47 -16.68 -8.32
N THR A 816 4.49 -16.72 -7.00
CA THR A 816 5.09 -17.78 -6.18
C THR A 816 4.30 -17.87 -4.86
N VAL A 817 4.46 -18.92 -4.06
CA VAL A 817 3.62 -19.17 -2.87
C VAL A 817 4.40 -19.14 -1.56
N VAL A 818 3.71 -18.85 -0.46
CA VAL A 818 4.16 -19.08 0.92
C VAL A 818 3.21 -20.01 1.67
N GLU A 819 3.75 -20.92 2.47
CA GLU A 819 2.98 -21.92 3.21
C GLU A 819 2.61 -21.38 4.60
N VAL A 820 1.32 -21.21 4.89
CA VAL A 820 0.83 -20.82 6.22
C VAL A 820 0.37 -22.06 6.99
N PRO A 821 0.95 -22.37 8.16
CA PRO A 821 0.45 -23.42 9.02
C PRO A 821 -0.84 -22.96 9.72
N ILE A 822 -1.91 -23.74 9.58
CA ILE A 822 -3.19 -23.54 10.27
C ILE A 822 -3.39 -24.71 11.23
N ALA A 823 -3.61 -24.42 12.50
CA ALA A 823 -3.82 -25.43 13.53
C ALA A 823 -5.30 -25.80 13.68
N GLY A 824 -5.87 -26.33 12.59
CA GLY A 824 -7.28 -26.71 12.54
C GLY A 824 -7.69 -27.79 13.54
N ASN A 825 -8.98 -27.79 13.89
CA ASN A 825 -9.52 -28.48 15.07
C ASN A 825 -10.85 -29.22 14.75
N ILE A 826 -11.72 -29.54 15.73
CA ILE A 826 -13.06 -30.15 15.46
C ILE A 826 -14.18 -29.59 16.33
N LEU A 827 -14.03 -28.34 16.79
CA LEU A 827 -14.87 -27.69 17.80
C LEU A 827 -15.35 -26.33 17.29
N PRO A 828 -16.64 -26.00 17.46
CA PRO A 828 -17.22 -24.78 16.89
C PRO A 828 -16.88 -23.53 17.70
N SER A 829 -16.26 -22.53 17.06
CA SER A 829 -15.93 -21.21 17.58
C SER A 829 -17.16 -20.34 17.92
N THR A 830 -16.93 -19.21 18.60
CA THR A 830 -17.92 -18.13 18.76
C THR A 830 -17.91 -17.14 17.59
N THR A 831 -16.87 -17.15 16.75
CA THR A 831 -16.70 -16.30 15.56
C THR A 831 -16.70 -17.14 14.27
N PRO A 832 -17.24 -16.63 13.15
CA PRO A 832 -17.31 -17.38 11.89
C PRO A 832 -15.99 -17.43 11.10
N SER A 833 -15.02 -16.60 11.46
CA SER A 833 -13.70 -16.55 10.83
C SER A 833 -12.69 -15.78 11.67
N THR A 834 -11.41 -16.12 11.53
CA THR A 834 -10.28 -15.28 11.94
C THR A 834 -9.74 -14.53 10.72
N ALA A 835 -9.45 -13.23 10.87
CA ALA A 835 -8.73 -12.44 9.88
C ALA A 835 -7.29 -12.18 10.34
N ILE A 836 -6.30 -12.48 9.49
CA ILE A 836 -4.88 -12.30 9.74
C ILE A 836 -4.31 -11.33 8.71
N THR A 837 -3.60 -10.29 9.16
CA THR A 837 -2.87 -9.39 8.25
C THR A 837 -1.67 -10.12 7.67
N VAL A 838 -1.56 -10.10 6.35
CA VAL A 838 -0.42 -10.63 5.59
C VAL A 838 0.23 -9.48 4.83
N SER A 839 1.55 -9.37 4.90
CA SER A 839 2.29 -8.26 4.29
C SER A 839 3.56 -8.73 3.59
N ALA A 840 3.84 -8.22 2.38
CA ALA A 840 5.13 -8.35 1.70
C ALA A 840 5.96 -7.07 1.92
N THR A 841 7.10 -7.21 2.58
CA THR A 841 7.91 -6.12 3.15
C THR A 841 9.40 -6.28 2.82
N ASN A 842 10.23 -5.24 3.05
CA ASN A 842 11.67 -5.22 2.79
C ASN A 842 12.04 -5.82 1.40
N THR A 843 11.54 -5.16 0.35
CA THR A 843 11.62 -5.62 -1.04
C THR A 843 12.96 -5.26 -1.69
N THR A 844 13.49 -6.13 -2.56
CA THR A 844 14.65 -5.83 -3.41
C THR A 844 14.36 -6.12 -4.88
N GLY A 845 14.89 -5.29 -5.79
CA GLY A 845 14.63 -5.35 -7.24
C GLY A 845 13.26 -4.81 -7.68
N ALA A 846 12.23 -4.95 -6.84
CA ALA A 846 10.87 -4.40 -6.99
C ALA A 846 10.48 -3.59 -5.74
N VAL A 847 9.45 -2.74 -5.82
CA VAL A 847 8.90 -1.97 -4.69
C VAL A 847 7.66 -2.63 -4.11
N MET A 848 7.18 -2.20 -2.95
CA MET A 848 5.88 -2.60 -2.42
C MET A 848 4.73 -1.96 -3.22
N GLY A 849 3.71 -2.74 -3.57
CA GLY A 849 2.54 -2.27 -4.31
C GLY A 849 1.31 -1.92 -3.47
N ALA A 850 0.26 -1.46 -4.14
CA ALA A 850 -1.05 -1.14 -3.54
C ALA A 850 -1.80 -2.36 -2.94
N SER A 851 -1.26 -3.57 -3.09
CA SER A 851 -1.70 -4.78 -2.39
C SER A 851 -0.53 -5.54 -1.76
N ALA A 852 0.53 -4.81 -1.34
CA ALA A 852 1.58 -5.36 -0.48
C ALA A 852 1.08 -5.74 0.92
N PHE A 853 -0.10 -5.27 1.32
CA PHE A 853 -0.87 -5.71 2.48
C PHE A 853 -2.19 -6.31 2.02
N ASN A 854 -2.58 -7.43 2.61
CA ASN A 854 -3.88 -8.08 2.36
C ASN A 854 -4.27 -9.00 3.53
N THR A 855 -5.44 -9.63 3.45
CA THR A 855 -5.99 -10.47 4.52
C THR A 855 -5.96 -11.95 4.15
N LEU A 856 -5.48 -12.79 5.07
CA LEU A 856 -5.83 -14.20 5.14
C LEU A 856 -7.06 -14.35 6.04
N THR A 857 -8.17 -14.84 5.48
CA THR A 857 -9.39 -15.17 6.22
C THR A 857 -9.46 -16.67 6.39
N VAL A 858 -9.35 -17.14 7.63
CA VAL A 858 -9.54 -18.55 7.99
C VAL A 858 -10.95 -18.73 8.51
N ARG A 859 -11.77 -19.53 7.83
CA ARG A 859 -13.17 -19.79 8.19
C ARG A 859 -13.30 -20.98 9.13
N GLU A 860 -14.19 -20.83 10.11
CA GLU A 860 -14.70 -21.89 10.97
C GLU A 860 -15.61 -22.87 10.18
N ASP A 861 -15.23 -24.16 10.10
CA ASP A 861 -15.90 -25.21 9.30
C ASP A 861 -16.52 -26.39 10.12
N ASP A 862 -16.51 -26.32 11.45
CA ASP A 862 -17.24 -27.22 12.35
C ASP A 862 -18.46 -26.55 13.02
N GLY A 863 -18.51 -25.22 13.08
CA GLY A 863 -19.74 -24.43 13.27
C GLY A 863 -19.59 -23.18 14.12
N VAL A 864 -20.62 -22.35 14.18
CA VAL A 864 -20.59 -21.07 14.93
C VAL A 864 -21.59 -21.10 16.08
N THR A 865 -21.10 -20.88 17.29
CA THR A 865 -21.88 -20.82 18.55
C THR A 865 -22.29 -19.41 18.97
N GLY A 866 -21.71 -18.39 18.33
CA GLY A 866 -21.98 -16.98 18.62
C GLY A 866 -23.29 -16.46 18.01
N SER A 867 -23.49 -15.14 18.09
CA SER A 867 -24.65 -14.44 17.51
C SER A 867 -24.51 -14.11 16.03
N LEU A 868 -23.35 -14.35 15.44
CA LEU A 868 -23.06 -14.14 14.02
C LEU A 868 -23.38 -15.40 13.21
N PRO A 869 -23.89 -15.27 11.97
CA PRO A 869 -24.09 -16.42 11.10
C PRO A 869 -22.75 -17.03 10.67
N ALA A 870 -22.76 -18.32 10.35
CA ALA A 870 -21.66 -18.95 9.63
C ALA A 870 -21.47 -18.30 8.26
N LEU A 871 -20.22 -18.22 7.81
CA LEU A 871 -19.88 -17.77 6.46
C LEU A 871 -20.04 -18.91 5.44
N PRO A 872 -20.19 -18.62 4.14
CA PRO A 872 -20.26 -19.64 3.11
C PRO A 872 -18.97 -20.46 3.03
N ASP A 873 -19.09 -21.74 2.65
CA ASP A 873 -17.94 -22.65 2.57
C ASP A 873 -16.89 -22.17 1.55
N ALA A 874 -15.62 -22.11 1.96
CA ALA A 874 -14.50 -21.69 1.11
C ALA A 874 -13.93 -22.84 0.26
N GLY A 875 -14.27 -24.09 0.59
CA GLY A 875 -13.90 -25.29 -0.15
C GLY A 875 -12.40 -25.64 -0.07
N VAL A 876 -12.05 -26.78 -0.66
CA VAL A 876 -10.66 -27.29 -0.65
C VAL A 876 -9.79 -26.45 -1.60
N GLN A 877 -8.78 -25.77 -1.05
CA GLN A 877 -7.85 -24.92 -1.79
C GLN A 877 -7.06 -25.71 -2.86
N GLY A 878 -6.91 -25.12 -4.06
CA GLY A 878 -6.03 -25.58 -5.13
C GLY A 878 -4.65 -24.92 -5.10
N ASP A 879 -4.02 -24.77 -6.27
CA ASP A 879 -2.78 -23.99 -6.43
C ASP A 879 -3.09 -22.50 -6.28
N ALA A 880 -2.51 -21.83 -5.28
CA ALA A 880 -2.88 -20.45 -4.96
C ALA A 880 -2.52 -19.44 -6.07
N CYS A 881 -1.48 -19.70 -6.87
CA CYS A 881 -1.12 -18.83 -7.99
C CYS A 881 -2.07 -19.01 -9.17
N ALA A 882 -2.49 -20.24 -9.45
CA ALA A 882 -3.49 -20.51 -10.48
C ALA A 882 -4.88 -19.96 -10.11
N GLU A 883 -5.30 -20.11 -8.84
CA GLU A 883 -6.52 -19.49 -8.31
C GLU A 883 -6.45 -17.96 -8.40
N PHE A 884 -5.34 -17.35 -7.96
CA PHE A 884 -5.15 -15.91 -8.03
C PHE A 884 -5.28 -15.40 -9.47
N GLU A 885 -4.50 -15.91 -10.43
CA GLU A 885 -4.62 -15.49 -11.84
C GLU A 885 -6.01 -15.77 -12.43
N ALA A 886 -6.69 -16.84 -12.02
CA ALA A 886 -8.07 -17.16 -12.42
C ALA A 886 -9.14 -16.25 -11.78
N SER A 887 -8.78 -15.46 -10.75
CA SER A 887 -9.65 -14.43 -10.13
C SER A 887 -9.47 -13.04 -10.75
N ARG A 888 -8.32 -12.75 -11.36
CA ARG A 888 -7.97 -11.41 -11.90
C ARG A 888 -8.82 -10.96 -13.08
N THR A 889 -9.54 -11.88 -13.72
CA THR A 889 -10.40 -11.60 -14.89
C THR A 889 -11.68 -12.42 -14.83
N ALA A 890 -12.80 -11.83 -15.26
CA ALA A 890 -14.08 -12.53 -15.35
C ALA A 890 -13.99 -13.68 -16.37
N GLY A 891 -14.30 -14.90 -15.93
CA GLY A 891 -14.52 -16.03 -16.84
C GLY A 891 -15.91 -15.97 -17.50
N ALA A 892 -16.13 -16.74 -18.57
CA ALA A 892 -17.45 -16.88 -19.17
C ALA A 892 -18.35 -17.77 -18.29
N LEU A 893 -19.52 -17.28 -17.91
CA LEU A 893 -20.60 -18.05 -17.28
C LEU A 893 -21.48 -18.68 -18.37
N THR A 894 -22.03 -19.88 -18.13
CA THR A 894 -22.98 -20.51 -19.08
C THR A 894 -24.41 -20.29 -18.61
N ALA A 895 -25.27 -19.79 -19.50
CA ALA A 895 -26.72 -19.68 -19.28
C ALA A 895 -27.48 -20.70 -20.14
N SER A 896 -28.60 -21.24 -19.64
CA SER A 896 -29.45 -22.16 -20.40
C SER A 896 -30.13 -21.53 -21.61
N ALA A 897 -30.29 -20.21 -21.62
CA ALA A 897 -30.76 -19.40 -22.72
C ALA A 897 -30.17 -17.98 -22.60
N THR A 898 -29.96 -17.32 -23.74
CA THR A 898 -29.49 -15.92 -23.82
C THR A 898 -30.63 -14.92 -23.98
N GLU A 899 -31.83 -15.38 -24.33
CA GLU A 899 -33.05 -14.57 -24.45
C GLU A 899 -34.18 -15.28 -23.70
N LEU A 900 -34.82 -14.59 -22.76
CA LEU A 900 -35.89 -15.13 -21.90
C LEU A 900 -36.97 -14.09 -21.63
N ALA A 901 -38.18 -14.55 -21.30
CA ALA A 901 -39.25 -13.68 -20.82
C ALA A 901 -39.24 -13.57 -19.28
N PRO A 902 -39.82 -12.51 -18.69
CA PRO A 902 -40.25 -12.52 -17.29
C PRO A 902 -41.11 -13.77 -16.99
N GLY A 903 -40.93 -14.36 -15.81
CA GLY A 903 -41.58 -15.61 -15.40
C GLY A 903 -40.95 -16.89 -15.98
N ALA A 904 -39.90 -16.81 -16.79
CA ALA A 904 -39.19 -18.00 -17.32
C ALA A 904 -38.11 -18.53 -16.37
N GLU A 905 -37.80 -19.83 -16.46
CA GLU A 905 -36.69 -20.44 -15.74
C GLU A 905 -35.34 -20.21 -16.45
N LEU A 906 -34.34 -19.80 -15.67
CA LEU A 906 -32.95 -19.62 -16.07
C LEU A 906 -32.06 -20.54 -15.22
N THR A 907 -31.28 -21.39 -15.88
CA THR A 907 -30.17 -22.13 -15.24
C THR A 907 -28.86 -21.45 -15.59
N LEU A 908 -28.05 -21.18 -14.57
CA LEU A 908 -26.67 -20.73 -14.69
C LEU A 908 -25.71 -21.86 -14.28
N THR A 909 -24.67 -22.08 -15.06
CA THR A 909 -23.63 -23.10 -14.83
C THR A 909 -22.25 -22.45 -14.90
N ALA A 910 -21.48 -22.63 -13.83
CA ALA A 910 -20.19 -22.00 -13.57
C ALA A 910 -19.12 -23.09 -13.30
N THR A 911 -17.86 -22.86 -13.68
CA THR A 911 -16.80 -23.88 -13.66
C THR A 911 -15.42 -23.33 -13.25
N GLY A 912 -14.61 -24.21 -12.64
CA GLY A 912 -13.26 -23.88 -12.16
C GLY A 912 -13.24 -23.36 -10.72
N TYR A 913 -14.24 -23.71 -9.92
CA TYR A 913 -14.33 -23.44 -8.49
C TYR A 913 -13.66 -24.55 -7.67
N ARG A 914 -13.37 -24.28 -6.40
CA ARG A 914 -12.84 -25.28 -5.47
C ARG A 914 -13.88 -26.35 -5.15
N VAL A 915 -13.43 -27.55 -4.80
CA VAL A 915 -14.33 -28.64 -4.40
C VAL A 915 -14.99 -28.30 -3.06
N GLY A 916 -16.32 -28.28 -3.02
CA GLY A 916 -17.09 -27.96 -1.82
C GLY A 916 -17.27 -26.46 -1.55
N GLU A 917 -16.80 -25.57 -2.43
CA GLU A 917 -16.94 -24.12 -2.27
C GLU A 917 -18.39 -23.66 -2.53
N SER A 918 -18.85 -22.67 -1.77
CA SER A 918 -20.11 -21.98 -2.03
C SER A 918 -19.95 -20.95 -3.15
N VAL A 919 -20.77 -21.08 -4.20
CA VAL A 919 -20.83 -20.16 -5.34
C VAL A 919 -22.14 -19.39 -5.32
N GLN A 920 -22.06 -18.08 -5.13
CA GLN A 920 -23.21 -17.15 -5.15
C GLN A 920 -23.52 -16.77 -6.59
N PHE A 921 -24.77 -16.94 -7.01
CA PHE A 921 -25.29 -16.54 -8.32
C PHE A 921 -26.15 -15.29 -8.17
N THR A 922 -25.83 -14.25 -8.94
CA THR A 922 -26.60 -13.00 -8.99
C THR A 922 -27.14 -12.74 -10.39
N PHE A 923 -28.29 -12.08 -10.45
CA PHE A 923 -28.95 -11.67 -11.70
C PHE A 923 -29.42 -10.23 -11.57
N ALA A 924 -29.08 -9.38 -12.53
CA ALA A 924 -29.42 -7.95 -12.52
C ALA A 924 -29.03 -7.21 -11.21
N GLY A 925 -27.95 -7.65 -10.55
CA GLY A 925 -27.48 -7.10 -9.28
C GLY A 925 -28.15 -7.64 -8.01
N THR A 926 -29.13 -8.54 -8.12
CA THR A 926 -29.80 -9.20 -6.98
C THR A 926 -29.26 -10.64 -6.81
N GLU A 927 -29.16 -11.15 -5.58
CA GLU A 927 -28.88 -12.59 -5.38
C GLU A 927 -30.07 -13.42 -5.87
N ALA A 928 -29.78 -14.38 -6.75
CA ALA A 928 -30.78 -15.26 -7.35
C ALA A 928 -30.75 -16.66 -6.72
N ALA A 929 -29.55 -17.17 -6.39
CA ALA A 929 -29.34 -18.46 -5.73
C ALA A 929 -27.90 -18.57 -5.21
N THR A 930 -27.64 -19.56 -4.36
CA THR A 930 -26.29 -20.00 -3.99
C THR A 930 -26.21 -21.52 -4.13
N ALA A 931 -25.11 -22.07 -4.65
CA ALA A 931 -24.93 -23.51 -4.85
C ALA A 931 -23.48 -23.95 -4.53
N THR A 932 -23.33 -25.15 -3.97
CA THR A 932 -22.01 -25.75 -3.68
C THR A 932 -21.39 -26.34 -4.94
N ALA A 933 -20.11 -26.04 -5.18
CA ALA A 933 -19.32 -26.59 -6.28
C ALA A 933 -19.00 -28.08 -6.07
N ALA A 934 -19.19 -28.87 -7.13
CA ALA A 934 -18.99 -30.31 -7.13
C ALA A 934 -17.49 -30.70 -7.24
N ALA A 935 -17.22 -32.01 -7.23
CA ALA A 935 -15.86 -32.56 -7.24
C ALA A 935 -15.03 -32.30 -8.53
N ASP A 936 -15.66 -31.73 -9.55
CA ASP A 936 -15.04 -31.25 -10.80
C ASP A 936 -14.90 -29.72 -10.86
N GLY A 937 -15.29 -29.01 -9.79
CA GLY A 937 -15.33 -27.55 -9.74
C GLY A 937 -16.50 -26.91 -10.49
N THR A 938 -17.55 -27.69 -10.82
CA THR A 938 -18.79 -27.18 -11.44
C THR A 938 -19.81 -26.81 -10.36
N ALA A 939 -20.35 -25.59 -10.43
CA ALA A 939 -21.54 -25.17 -9.69
C ALA A 939 -22.68 -24.87 -10.66
N SER A 940 -23.93 -25.05 -10.25
CA SER A 940 -25.10 -24.67 -11.06
C SER A 940 -26.32 -24.36 -10.20
N ALA A 941 -27.10 -23.38 -10.63
CA ALA A 941 -28.34 -22.98 -9.98
C ALA A 941 -29.43 -22.67 -11.02
N THR A 942 -30.68 -22.99 -10.69
CA THR A 942 -31.87 -22.69 -11.50
C THR A 942 -32.84 -21.84 -10.69
N PHE A 943 -33.33 -20.75 -11.28
CA PHE A 943 -34.29 -19.84 -10.67
C PHE A 943 -35.25 -19.28 -11.73
N THR A 944 -36.36 -18.70 -11.29
CA THR A 944 -37.33 -18.04 -12.17
C THR A 944 -37.03 -16.55 -12.23
N ILE A 945 -37.03 -15.97 -13.43
CA ILE A 945 -36.93 -14.51 -13.63
C ILE A 945 -38.21 -13.86 -13.10
N ALA A 946 -38.10 -12.82 -12.28
CA ALA A 946 -39.25 -12.14 -11.68
C ALA A 946 -40.17 -11.50 -12.74
N ASP A 947 -41.48 -11.48 -12.50
CA ASP A 947 -42.48 -10.91 -13.42
C ASP A 947 -42.32 -9.38 -13.60
N ASP A 948 -41.73 -8.69 -12.62
CA ASP A 948 -41.42 -7.26 -12.61
C ASP A 948 -39.95 -6.95 -12.96
N GLN A 949 -39.18 -7.94 -13.41
CA GLN A 949 -37.80 -7.77 -13.85
C GLN A 949 -37.71 -6.73 -15.01
N PRO A 950 -36.84 -5.71 -14.90
CA PRO A 950 -36.58 -4.78 -15.99
C PRO A 950 -36.20 -5.48 -17.30
N LEU A 951 -36.84 -5.06 -18.39
CA LEU A 951 -36.57 -5.57 -19.73
C LEU A 951 -35.22 -5.07 -20.27
N GLY A 952 -34.59 -5.87 -21.11
CA GLY A 952 -33.30 -5.62 -21.76
C GLY A 952 -32.18 -6.54 -21.27
N SER A 953 -30.97 -6.27 -21.74
CA SER A 953 -29.73 -6.99 -21.39
C SER A 953 -29.44 -6.90 -19.89
N GLN A 954 -29.57 -8.01 -19.18
CA GLN A 954 -29.20 -8.16 -17.77
C GLN A 954 -27.88 -8.92 -17.62
N THR A 955 -27.07 -8.52 -16.63
CA THR A 955 -25.86 -9.25 -16.25
C THR A 955 -26.19 -10.36 -15.24
N ALA A 956 -25.77 -11.57 -15.55
CA ALA A 956 -25.70 -12.71 -14.64
C ALA A 956 -24.26 -12.90 -14.17
N ARG A 957 -24.04 -13.19 -12.87
CA ARG A 957 -22.70 -13.44 -12.30
C ARG A 957 -22.69 -14.66 -11.40
N ALA A 958 -21.56 -15.36 -11.36
CA ALA A 958 -21.25 -16.37 -10.35
C ALA A 958 -19.93 -16.00 -9.65
N ILE A 959 -19.91 -15.99 -8.32
CA ILE A 959 -18.74 -15.64 -7.50
C ILE A 959 -18.51 -16.72 -6.44
N GLY A 960 -17.27 -17.23 -6.36
CA GLY A 960 -16.86 -18.23 -5.39
C GLY A 960 -16.39 -17.61 -4.07
N ALA A 961 -16.83 -18.16 -2.93
CA ALA A 961 -16.54 -17.64 -1.59
C ALA A 961 -15.08 -17.84 -1.13
N GLY A 962 -14.35 -18.80 -1.71
CA GLY A 962 -12.98 -19.16 -1.32
C GLY A 962 -11.93 -18.82 -2.37
N SER A 963 -12.22 -19.16 -3.63
CA SER A 963 -11.39 -18.90 -4.82
C SER A 963 -11.46 -17.45 -5.32
N ALA A 964 -12.44 -16.67 -4.83
CA ALA A 964 -12.82 -15.36 -5.35
C ALA A 964 -13.13 -15.34 -6.87
N ARG A 965 -13.34 -16.51 -7.49
CA ARG A 965 -13.48 -16.63 -8.95
C ARG A 965 -14.79 -16.04 -9.43
N LEU A 966 -14.70 -15.01 -10.27
CA LEU A 966 -15.81 -14.40 -10.98
C LEU A 966 -16.04 -15.08 -12.34
N GLN A 967 -17.30 -15.36 -12.66
CA GLN A 967 -17.74 -15.59 -14.04
C GLN A 967 -18.99 -14.74 -14.36
N GLU A 968 -19.08 -14.23 -15.58
CA GLU A 968 -20.18 -13.37 -16.04
C GLU A 968 -20.82 -13.85 -17.35
N ALA A 969 -22.11 -13.56 -17.53
CA ALA A 969 -22.86 -13.72 -18.76
C ALA A 969 -23.88 -12.58 -18.94
N THR A 970 -24.27 -12.33 -20.19
CA THR A 970 -25.40 -11.45 -20.52
C THR A 970 -26.62 -12.31 -20.89
N VAL A 971 -27.79 -11.96 -20.36
CA VAL A 971 -29.08 -12.57 -20.73
C VAL A 971 -30.07 -11.44 -20.99
N ASP A 972 -30.67 -11.43 -22.17
CA ASP A 972 -31.70 -10.46 -22.56
C ASP A 972 -33.07 -10.89 -22.00
N VAL A 973 -33.65 -10.04 -21.13
CA VAL A 973 -35.02 -10.22 -20.63
C VAL A 973 -35.96 -9.46 -21.54
N LEU A 974 -36.70 -10.16 -22.40
CA LEU A 974 -37.49 -9.59 -23.47
C LEU A 974 -38.99 -9.80 -23.23
N ALA A 975 -39.79 -8.76 -23.49
CA ALA A 975 -41.24 -8.89 -23.51
C ALA A 975 -41.65 -9.89 -24.61
N PRO A 976 -42.46 -10.92 -24.31
CA PRO A 976 -43.02 -11.78 -25.34
C PRO A 976 -43.96 -10.97 -26.23
N THR A 977 -43.82 -11.14 -27.55
CA THR A 977 -44.71 -10.53 -28.54
C THR A 977 -45.43 -11.61 -29.35
N THR A 978 -46.56 -11.26 -29.95
CA THR A 978 -47.30 -12.10 -30.89
C THR A 978 -47.70 -11.28 -32.09
N THR A 979 -47.28 -11.71 -33.28
CA THR A 979 -47.60 -11.03 -34.55
C THR A 979 -48.73 -11.75 -35.26
N THR A 980 -49.83 -11.04 -35.54
CA THR A 980 -50.95 -11.52 -36.36
C THR A 980 -50.96 -10.76 -37.68
N LEU A 981 -51.26 -11.44 -38.80
CA LEU A 981 -51.23 -10.88 -40.14
C LEU A 981 -52.60 -10.97 -40.81
N SER A 982 -53.06 -9.86 -41.38
CA SER A 982 -54.26 -9.78 -42.20
C SER A 982 -54.04 -8.93 -43.45
N LEU A 983 -55.00 -8.99 -44.37
CA LEU A 983 -55.12 -8.09 -45.51
C LEU A 983 -56.16 -7.01 -45.18
N ALA A 984 -55.99 -5.79 -45.69
CA ALA A 984 -56.97 -4.72 -45.52
C ALA A 984 -58.36 -5.11 -46.06
N GLU A 985 -59.42 -4.70 -45.35
CA GLU A 985 -60.80 -5.01 -45.74
C GLU A 985 -61.14 -4.41 -47.12
N GLY A 986 -61.71 -5.23 -48.00
CA GLY A 986 -62.07 -4.82 -49.36
C GLY A 986 -60.95 -4.89 -50.41
N ALA A 987 -59.74 -5.35 -50.06
CA ALA A 987 -58.64 -5.54 -51.00
C ALA A 987 -59.02 -6.45 -52.19
N SER A 988 -58.60 -6.05 -53.40
CA SER A 988 -58.91 -6.75 -54.64
C SER A 988 -57.90 -7.85 -54.92
N LEU A 989 -58.32 -9.13 -54.86
CA LEU A 989 -57.45 -10.29 -55.12
C LEU A 989 -57.22 -10.53 -56.62
N VAL A 990 -56.69 -9.52 -57.30
CA VAL A 990 -56.38 -9.50 -58.73
C VAL A 990 -54.94 -9.04 -58.92
N GLU A 991 -54.24 -9.64 -59.87
CA GLU A 991 -52.89 -9.27 -60.30
C GLU A 991 -52.77 -7.77 -60.59
N GLY A 992 -51.70 -7.15 -60.07
CA GLY A 992 -51.44 -5.72 -60.27
C GLY A 992 -52.35 -4.75 -59.49
N ALA A 993 -53.27 -5.24 -58.65
CA ALA A 993 -54.10 -4.39 -57.79
C ALA A 993 -53.42 -4.12 -56.43
N GLU A 994 -53.61 -2.93 -55.87
CA GLU A 994 -53.01 -2.55 -54.58
C GLU A 994 -53.37 -3.53 -53.45
N LEU A 995 -52.35 -4.03 -52.75
CA LEU A 995 -52.49 -4.91 -51.58
C LEU A 995 -51.87 -4.24 -50.36
N THR A 996 -52.68 -3.99 -49.32
CA THR A 996 -52.18 -3.53 -48.02
C THR A 996 -52.24 -4.66 -47.00
N PHE A 997 -51.06 -5.11 -46.55
CA PHE A 997 -50.88 -6.06 -45.46
C PHE A 997 -50.83 -5.32 -44.13
N ILE A 998 -51.52 -5.87 -43.12
CA ILE A 998 -51.62 -5.31 -41.79
C ILE A 998 -51.08 -6.36 -40.81
N ALA A 999 -49.91 -6.09 -40.23
CA ALA A 999 -49.37 -6.87 -39.13
C ALA A 999 -49.70 -6.17 -37.81
N LYS A 1000 -50.38 -6.85 -36.90
CA LYS A 1000 -50.69 -6.38 -35.55
C LYS A 1000 -49.87 -7.15 -34.52
N ILE A 1001 -49.16 -6.42 -33.67
CA ILE A 1001 -48.21 -6.93 -32.68
C ILE A 1001 -48.85 -6.72 -31.31
N ASP A 1002 -49.15 -7.82 -30.61
CA ASP A 1002 -49.65 -7.81 -29.24
C ASP A 1002 -48.55 -8.27 -28.29
N GLY A 1003 -48.25 -7.45 -27.27
CA GLY A 1003 -47.18 -7.68 -26.29
C GLY A 1003 -47.05 -6.48 -25.34
N ALA A 1004 -46.16 -6.57 -24.34
CA ALA A 1004 -45.91 -5.47 -23.40
C ALA A 1004 -45.02 -4.35 -23.99
N ALA A 1005 -44.22 -4.67 -25.01
CA ALA A 1005 -43.48 -3.73 -25.84
C ALA A 1005 -43.67 -4.14 -27.31
N THR A 1006 -44.06 -3.20 -28.17
CA THR A 1006 -44.50 -3.48 -29.56
C THR A 1006 -43.89 -2.55 -30.60
N GLU A 1007 -43.11 -1.54 -30.19
CA GLU A 1007 -42.33 -0.68 -31.08
C GLU A 1007 -41.15 -1.45 -31.70
N GLY A 1008 -40.89 -1.25 -33.00
CA GLY A 1008 -39.86 -1.95 -33.77
C GLY A 1008 -40.28 -2.17 -35.23
N THR A 1009 -39.49 -2.93 -35.99
CA THR A 1009 -39.73 -3.18 -37.42
C THR A 1009 -40.41 -4.52 -37.68
N VAL A 1010 -41.46 -4.55 -38.52
CA VAL A 1010 -41.97 -5.79 -39.14
C VAL A 1010 -41.42 -5.95 -40.54
N THR A 1011 -40.91 -7.14 -40.86
CA THR A 1011 -40.52 -7.56 -42.21
C THR A 1011 -41.53 -8.53 -42.78
N PHE A 1012 -41.99 -8.28 -44.01
CA PHE A 1012 -42.98 -9.07 -44.73
C PHE A 1012 -42.30 -9.87 -45.86
N THR A 1013 -42.55 -11.18 -45.91
CA THR A 1013 -41.97 -12.09 -46.92
C THR A 1013 -43.05 -12.98 -47.55
N ASP A 1014 -42.93 -13.31 -48.83
CA ASP A 1014 -43.79 -14.27 -49.52
C ASP A 1014 -43.04 -15.57 -49.82
N GLY A 1015 -43.58 -16.70 -49.34
CA GLY A 1015 -43.03 -18.03 -49.59
C GLY A 1015 -43.51 -18.68 -50.89
N GLY A 1016 -44.65 -18.24 -51.44
CA GLY A 1016 -45.43 -19.01 -52.42
C GLY A 1016 -46.01 -20.31 -51.83
N ALA A 1017 -47.22 -20.68 -52.23
CA ALA A 1017 -47.81 -21.93 -51.75
C ALA A 1017 -47.14 -23.16 -52.40
N ALA A 1018 -46.43 -23.98 -51.63
CA ALA A 1018 -45.73 -25.18 -52.08
C ALA A 1018 -46.70 -26.33 -52.44
N GLY A 1019 -47.45 -26.16 -53.53
CA GLY A 1019 -48.56 -27.03 -53.94
C GLY A 1019 -48.71 -27.22 -55.45
N GLY A 1020 -47.60 -27.18 -56.20
CA GLY A 1020 -47.60 -27.27 -57.67
C GLY A 1020 -47.99 -28.63 -58.24
N GLY A 1021 -49.30 -28.87 -58.43
CA GLY A 1021 -49.78 -29.95 -59.29
C GLY A 1021 -49.38 -29.72 -60.75
N ALA A 1022 -48.92 -30.77 -61.44
CA ALA A 1022 -48.34 -30.63 -62.78
C ALA A 1022 -49.37 -30.14 -63.83
N GLY A 1023 -49.15 -28.95 -64.39
CA GLY A 1023 -50.02 -28.39 -65.44
C GLY A 1023 -49.93 -26.89 -65.73
N SER A 1024 -49.16 -26.09 -64.97
CA SER A 1024 -49.01 -24.65 -65.19
C SER A 1024 -47.61 -24.27 -65.69
N THR A 1025 -47.52 -23.23 -66.53
CA THR A 1025 -46.27 -22.67 -67.07
C THR A 1025 -46.02 -21.22 -66.61
N ALA A 1026 -46.69 -20.77 -65.54
CA ALA A 1026 -46.36 -19.51 -64.88
C ALA A 1026 -45.08 -19.67 -64.02
N PRO A 1027 -44.25 -18.62 -63.86
CA PRO A 1027 -43.08 -18.69 -63.00
C PRO A 1027 -43.49 -18.78 -61.53
N THR A 1028 -43.07 -19.84 -60.83
CA THR A 1028 -43.20 -19.90 -59.38
C THR A 1028 -42.31 -18.84 -58.74
N ALA A 1029 -42.88 -17.98 -57.90
CA ALA A 1029 -42.13 -17.00 -57.10
C ALA A 1029 -41.02 -17.70 -56.29
N ALA A 1030 -39.87 -17.04 -56.13
CA ALA A 1030 -38.79 -17.55 -55.31
C ALA A 1030 -39.21 -17.56 -53.84
N ALA A 1031 -39.10 -18.72 -53.18
CA ALA A 1031 -39.55 -18.89 -51.81
C ALA A 1031 -38.77 -17.98 -50.84
N GLY A 1032 -39.47 -17.07 -50.16
CA GLY A 1032 -38.89 -16.08 -49.25
C GLY A 1032 -38.60 -14.72 -49.89
N ALA A 1033 -39.34 -14.34 -50.93
CA ALA A 1033 -39.23 -13.01 -51.53
C ALA A 1033 -39.60 -11.91 -50.52
N LEU A 1034 -38.69 -10.96 -50.28
CA LEU A 1034 -38.93 -9.80 -49.43
C LEU A 1034 -39.94 -8.86 -50.10
N LEU A 1035 -41.06 -8.60 -49.44
CA LEU A 1035 -42.08 -7.64 -49.89
C LEU A 1035 -41.78 -6.23 -49.37
N GLY A 1036 -41.19 -6.12 -48.18
CA GLY A 1036 -40.80 -4.86 -47.56
C GLY A 1036 -40.69 -4.97 -46.04
N SER A 1037 -40.15 -3.94 -45.41
CA SER A 1037 -40.06 -3.80 -43.96
C SER A 1037 -40.65 -2.45 -43.53
N VAL A 1038 -41.40 -2.42 -42.43
CA VAL A 1038 -42.19 -1.26 -41.98
C VAL A 1038 -42.15 -1.16 -40.46
N GLU A 1039 -41.95 0.06 -39.94
CA GLU A 1039 -42.04 0.34 -38.50
C GLU A 1039 -43.46 0.15 -37.96
N VAL A 1040 -43.55 -0.36 -36.73
CA VAL A 1040 -44.80 -0.51 -35.99
C VAL A 1040 -45.21 0.83 -35.39
N VAL A 1041 -46.44 1.27 -35.68
CA VAL A 1041 -47.05 2.46 -35.07
C VAL A 1041 -48.34 2.03 -34.38
N ASP A 1042 -48.49 2.40 -33.10
CA ASP A 1042 -49.63 1.99 -32.25
C ASP A 1042 -49.89 0.47 -32.25
N GLY A 1043 -48.83 -0.35 -32.24
CA GLY A 1043 -48.92 -1.81 -32.30
C GLY A 1043 -49.29 -2.38 -33.67
N VAL A 1044 -49.29 -1.58 -34.75
CA VAL A 1044 -49.60 -2.04 -36.11
C VAL A 1044 -48.59 -1.56 -37.16
N ALA A 1045 -47.97 -2.49 -37.89
CA ALA A 1045 -47.22 -2.19 -39.12
C ALA A 1045 -48.10 -2.42 -40.37
N ARG A 1046 -47.99 -1.54 -41.38
CA ARG A 1046 -48.81 -1.57 -42.60
C ARG A 1046 -47.93 -1.48 -43.85
N LEU A 1047 -47.82 -2.57 -44.61
CA LEU A 1047 -47.11 -2.60 -45.89
C LEU A 1047 -48.12 -2.52 -47.03
N THR A 1048 -48.10 -1.42 -47.78
CA THR A 1048 -48.87 -1.24 -49.01
C THR A 1048 -47.98 -1.53 -50.22
N LEU A 1049 -48.39 -2.48 -51.07
CA LEU A 1049 -47.81 -2.76 -52.37
C LEU A 1049 -48.72 -2.13 -53.46
N PRO A 1050 -48.38 -0.94 -54.00
CA PRO A 1050 -49.25 -0.24 -54.95
C PRO A 1050 -49.41 -0.99 -56.28
N ASP A 1051 -48.33 -1.64 -56.75
CA ASP A 1051 -48.32 -2.47 -57.95
C ASP A 1051 -48.77 -3.93 -57.68
N GLY A 1052 -49.28 -4.21 -56.49
CA GLY A 1052 -49.81 -5.52 -56.10
C GLY A 1052 -48.77 -6.65 -56.08
N LEU A 1053 -49.21 -7.85 -56.48
CA LEU A 1053 -48.38 -9.03 -56.76
C LEU A 1053 -48.86 -9.69 -58.07
N SER A 1054 -48.02 -10.56 -58.64
CA SER A 1054 -48.32 -11.36 -59.84
C SER A 1054 -49.46 -12.38 -59.63
N ALA A 1055 -50.12 -12.84 -60.70
CA ALA A 1055 -51.10 -13.92 -60.60
C ALA A 1055 -50.48 -15.23 -60.07
N GLY A 1056 -51.02 -15.77 -58.98
CA GLY A 1056 -50.46 -16.95 -58.32
C GLY A 1056 -51.03 -17.19 -56.92
N SER A 1057 -50.54 -18.23 -56.26
CA SER A 1057 -50.87 -18.57 -54.87
C SER A 1057 -49.75 -18.15 -53.92
N HIS A 1058 -50.05 -17.16 -53.08
CA HIS A 1058 -49.10 -16.51 -52.17
C HIS A 1058 -49.23 -17.05 -50.75
N ALA A 1059 -48.13 -16.94 -49.99
CA ALA A 1059 -48.04 -17.36 -48.60
C ALA A 1059 -47.21 -16.32 -47.84
N VAL A 1060 -47.87 -15.20 -47.51
CA VAL A 1060 -47.21 -14.03 -46.91
C VAL A 1060 -47.08 -14.21 -45.40
N VAL A 1061 -45.92 -13.88 -44.85
CA VAL A 1061 -45.64 -13.91 -43.41
C VAL A 1061 -45.05 -12.58 -42.97
N ALA A 1062 -45.52 -12.09 -41.83
CA ALA A 1062 -44.94 -10.98 -41.10
C ALA A 1062 -44.04 -11.49 -39.97
N VAL A 1063 -42.83 -10.95 -39.85
CA VAL A 1063 -41.92 -11.16 -38.72
C VAL A 1063 -41.65 -9.81 -38.07
N PHE A 1064 -42.13 -9.61 -36.84
CA PHE A 1064 -41.70 -8.51 -35.98
C PHE A 1064 -40.29 -8.85 -35.46
N GLY A 1065 -39.29 -8.10 -35.89
CA GLY A 1065 -37.90 -8.37 -35.52
C GLY A 1065 -37.63 -8.10 -34.03
N ARG A 1066 -36.74 -8.89 -33.43
CA ARG A 1066 -36.26 -8.66 -32.06
C ARG A 1066 -35.80 -7.20 -31.88
N THR A 1067 -36.14 -6.61 -30.74
CA THR A 1067 -35.61 -5.30 -30.30
C THR A 1067 -34.77 -5.42 -29.03
N ALA A 1068 -34.38 -4.29 -28.46
CA ALA A 1068 -33.64 -4.25 -27.18
C ALA A 1068 -34.49 -4.72 -25.98
N ILE A 1069 -35.82 -4.71 -26.07
CA ILE A 1069 -36.74 -5.05 -24.96
C ILE A 1069 -37.90 -5.97 -25.36
N ALA A 1070 -38.05 -6.32 -26.64
CA ALA A 1070 -39.13 -7.16 -27.14
C ALA A 1070 -38.59 -8.34 -27.97
N ALA A 1071 -39.15 -9.52 -27.76
CA ALA A 1071 -38.77 -10.74 -28.48
C ALA A 1071 -39.31 -10.71 -29.93
N GLU A 1072 -38.59 -11.37 -30.84
CA GLU A 1072 -39.08 -11.63 -32.20
C GLU A 1072 -40.40 -12.43 -32.15
N SER A 1073 -41.34 -12.10 -33.03
CA SER A 1073 -42.51 -12.95 -33.27
C SER A 1073 -42.94 -12.98 -34.73
N ARG A 1074 -43.54 -14.10 -35.12
CA ARG A 1074 -43.83 -14.45 -36.51
C ARG A 1074 -45.29 -14.81 -36.66
N SER A 1075 -45.94 -14.30 -37.72
CA SER A 1075 -47.32 -14.65 -38.03
C SER A 1075 -47.44 -16.06 -38.59
N GLU A 1076 -48.64 -16.62 -38.46
CA GLU A 1076 -49.08 -17.67 -39.37
C GLU A 1076 -49.06 -17.17 -40.83
N PRO A 1077 -48.83 -18.04 -41.83
CA PRO A 1077 -48.84 -17.64 -43.24
C PRO A 1077 -50.24 -17.25 -43.72
N LEU A 1078 -50.41 -15.98 -44.09
CA LEU A 1078 -51.59 -15.50 -44.78
C LEU A 1078 -51.57 -16.03 -46.22
N THR A 1079 -52.37 -17.06 -46.48
CA THR A 1079 -52.45 -17.72 -47.79
C THR A 1079 -53.66 -17.24 -48.59
N PHE A 1080 -53.43 -16.89 -49.84
CA PHE A 1080 -54.47 -16.42 -50.78
C PHE A 1080 -54.03 -16.70 -52.22
N THR A 1081 -54.89 -16.44 -53.20
CA THR A 1081 -54.57 -16.60 -54.62
C THR A 1081 -55.13 -15.43 -55.40
N LEU A 1082 -54.30 -14.83 -56.25
CA LEU A 1082 -54.64 -13.70 -57.09
C LEU A 1082 -55.04 -14.17 -58.49
N ALA A 1083 -56.17 -13.68 -58.98
CA ALA A 1083 -56.60 -13.91 -60.36
C ALA A 1083 -55.83 -12.99 -61.32
N ALA A 1084 -55.51 -13.47 -62.53
CA ALA A 1084 -54.90 -12.63 -63.56
C ALA A 1084 -55.82 -11.46 -63.96
N ALA A 1085 -55.23 -10.31 -64.28
CA ALA A 1085 -55.98 -9.08 -64.53
C ALA A 1085 -56.89 -9.17 -65.78
N PRO A 1086 -58.15 -8.70 -65.72
CA PRO A 1086 -59.05 -8.73 -66.87
C PRO A 1086 -58.65 -7.70 -67.93
N VAL A 1087 -58.28 -8.17 -69.12
CA VAL A 1087 -57.95 -7.30 -70.27
C VAL A 1087 -59.20 -6.58 -70.78
N THR A 1088 -59.13 -5.25 -70.86
CA THR A 1088 -60.19 -4.39 -71.39
C THR A 1088 -59.97 -4.04 -72.86
N GLU A 1089 -60.80 -4.61 -73.75
CA GLU A 1089 -60.89 -4.18 -75.16
C GLU A 1089 -62.07 -3.22 -75.38
N GLU A 1090 -61.85 -2.17 -76.18
CA GLU A 1090 -62.92 -1.33 -76.75
C GLU A 1090 -63.18 -1.74 -78.23
N PRO A 1091 -64.44 -1.78 -78.71
CA PRO A 1091 -64.77 -2.43 -79.99
C PRO A 1091 -64.78 -1.50 -81.21
N GLY A 1092 -63.92 -1.78 -82.20
CA GLY A 1092 -64.03 -1.26 -83.57
C GLY A 1092 -62.73 -1.36 -84.37
N THR A 1093 -62.71 -1.60 -85.70
CA THR A 1093 -63.78 -1.89 -86.67
C THR A 1093 -63.27 -2.89 -87.72
N GLY A 1094 -64.15 -3.53 -88.51
CA GLY A 1094 -63.78 -4.61 -89.43
C GLY A 1094 -63.29 -4.18 -90.81
N GLY A 1095 -62.40 -4.97 -91.42
CA GLY A 1095 -61.96 -4.80 -92.82
C GLY A 1095 -60.93 -5.84 -93.30
N GLU A 1096 -61.30 -6.68 -94.26
CA GLU A 1096 -60.41 -7.55 -95.05
C GLU A 1096 -59.85 -6.80 -96.29
N PRO A 1097 -58.83 -7.32 -97.03
CA PRO A 1097 -57.57 -7.93 -96.58
C PRO A 1097 -56.32 -7.49 -97.40
N SER A 1098 -55.18 -8.16 -97.17
CA SER A 1098 -54.01 -8.38 -98.08
C SER A 1098 -52.76 -7.46 -98.06
N THR A 1099 -51.67 -7.97 -97.41
CA THR A 1099 -50.25 -8.12 -97.87
C THR A 1099 -49.42 -6.96 -98.49
N PRO A 1100 -48.06 -7.01 -98.47
CA PRO A 1100 -47.10 -7.44 -97.42
C PRO A 1100 -45.84 -6.51 -97.27
N GLY A 1101 -44.99 -6.64 -96.23
CA GLY A 1101 -43.69 -5.91 -96.21
C GLY A 1101 -42.76 -5.99 -94.96
N THR A 1102 -41.63 -6.69 -95.13
CA THR A 1102 -40.38 -6.86 -94.33
C THR A 1102 -39.74 -5.70 -93.51
N GLY A 1103 -39.13 -6.03 -92.34
CA GLY A 1103 -37.88 -5.46 -91.76
C GLY A 1103 -38.00 -4.22 -90.82
N GLY A 1104 -37.10 -3.96 -89.84
CA GLY A 1104 -35.97 -4.73 -89.29
C GLY A 1104 -35.08 -3.96 -88.26
N GLU A 1105 -34.28 -4.70 -87.46
CA GLU A 1105 -33.05 -4.32 -86.69
C GLU A 1105 -33.10 -3.54 -85.34
N GLN A 1106 -31.95 -3.49 -84.62
CA GLN A 1106 -31.69 -3.04 -83.22
C GLN A 1106 -30.67 -1.84 -83.20
N PRO A 1107 -29.75 -1.51 -82.21
CA PRO A 1107 -29.43 -1.99 -80.82
C PRO A 1107 -28.91 -0.93 -79.76
N ILE A 1108 -28.22 -1.42 -78.68
CA ILE A 1108 -27.07 -0.89 -77.84
C ILE A 1108 -27.15 0.04 -76.58
N THR A 1109 -26.77 -0.54 -75.40
CA THR A 1109 -25.78 -0.13 -74.33
C THR A 1109 -25.87 1.11 -73.38
N GLY A 1110 -25.37 1.00 -72.12
CA GLY A 1110 -24.90 2.14 -71.24
C GLY A 1110 -24.58 1.85 -69.74
N ALA A 1111 -23.59 2.55 -69.12
CA ALA A 1111 -23.15 2.59 -67.66
C ALA A 1111 -22.01 3.67 -67.46
N PRO A 1112 -21.21 3.84 -66.34
CA PRO A 1112 -21.23 3.40 -64.91
C PRO A 1112 -20.75 4.48 -63.82
N ALA A 1113 -20.53 4.07 -62.55
CA ALA A 1113 -19.54 4.57 -61.52
C ALA A 1113 -19.72 5.96 -60.77
N ALA A 1114 -19.02 6.32 -59.65
CA ALA A 1114 -18.51 5.64 -58.41
C ALA A 1114 -17.81 6.59 -57.35
N ALA A 1115 -17.86 6.27 -56.03
CA ALA A 1115 -17.01 6.74 -54.87
C ALA A 1115 -16.99 8.26 -54.47
N PRO A 1116 -16.34 8.76 -53.36
CA PRO A 1116 -15.55 8.16 -52.24
C PRO A 1116 -15.92 8.63 -50.78
N ALA A 1117 -14.99 8.57 -49.80
CA ALA A 1117 -15.18 8.65 -48.31
C ALA A 1117 -14.37 9.75 -47.57
N ASP A 1118 -14.49 9.89 -46.22
CA ASP A 1118 -13.39 10.27 -45.27
C ASP A 1118 -13.70 10.01 -43.76
N ARG A 1119 -12.64 9.82 -42.92
CA ARG A 1119 -12.45 9.90 -41.42
C ARG A 1119 -13.51 9.40 -40.39
N GLY A 1120 -13.16 8.96 -39.16
CA GLY A 1120 -11.85 8.59 -38.56
C GLY A 1120 -11.45 9.36 -37.28
N ASP A 1121 -11.54 8.76 -36.09
CA ASP A 1121 -11.11 9.32 -34.78
C ASP A 1121 -10.61 8.25 -33.78
N LEU A 1122 -9.93 8.66 -32.70
CA LEU A 1122 -9.26 7.81 -31.69
C LEU A 1122 -9.95 7.88 -30.31
N ALA A 1123 -9.94 6.78 -29.56
CA ALA A 1123 -10.45 6.71 -28.18
C ALA A 1123 -9.31 6.42 -27.17
N LEU A 1124 -9.38 7.06 -25.99
CA LEU A 1124 -8.39 6.88 -24.92
C LEU A 1124 -8.64 5.61 -24.09
N THR A 1125 -7.56 4.97 -23.64
CA THR A 1125 -7.58 3.89 -22.64
C THR A 1125 -7.22 4.44 -21.26
N GLY A 1126 -8.13 4.39 -20.29
CA GLY A 1126 -7.84 4.79 -18.90
C GLY A 1126 -9.06 4.75 -17.98
N GLY A 1127 -9.06 3.82 -17.01
CA GLY A 1127 -10.16 3.59 -16.05
C GLY A 1127 -10.80 2.19 -16.20
N GLU A 1128 -11.38 1.68 -15.10
CA GLU A 1128 -11.92 0.30 -14.87
C GLU A 1128 -10.99 -0.74 -14.21
N ILE A 1129 -10.44 -0.41 -13.03
CA ILE A 1129 -9.89 -1.43 -12.08
C ILE A 1129 -10.42 -1.23 -10.63
N ALA A 1130 -11.15 -0.14 -10.34
CA ALA A 1130 -11.59 0.21 -8.98
C ALA A 1130 -12.88 -0.50 -8.49
N SER A 1131 -13.61 -1.16 -9.40
CA SER A 1131 -15.02 -1.54 -9.20
C SER A 1131 -15.25 -2.84 -8.42
N TRP A 1132 -14.22 -3.68 -8.26
CA TRP A 1132 -14.38 -5.09 -7.86
C TRP A 1132 -14.15 -5.41 -6.37
N ALA A 1133 -13.53 -4.51 -5.61
CA ALA A 1133 -13.22 -4.75 -4.19
C ALA A 1133 -14.43 -4.61 -3.23
N LEU A 1134 -15.58 -4.12 -3.70
CA LEU A 1134 -16.69 -3.69 -2.84
C LEU A 1134 -17.62 -4.82 -2.33
N LEU A 1135 -17.71 -5.95 -3.03
CA LEU A 1135 -18.69 -6.99 -2.69
C LEU A 1135 -18.25 -7.89 -1.53
N ALA A 1136 -16.97 -8.28 -1.46
CA ALA A 1136 -16.43 -9.05 -0.33
C ALA A 1136 -16.47 -8.27 1.00
N GLY A 1137 -16.31 -6.94 0.95
CA GLY A 1137 -16.40 -6.07 2.14
C GLY A 1137 -17.82 -5.82 2.65
N GLY A 1138 -18.86 -6.10 1.84
CA GLY A 1138 -20.26 -5.78 2.17
C GLY A 1138 -20.76 -6.47 3.44
N SER A 1139 -20.36 -7.72 3.67
CA SER A 1139 -20.81 -8.52 4.82
C SER A 1139 -20.32 -7.96 6.16
N LEU A 1140 -19.12 -7.38 6.21
CA LEU A 1140 -18.58 -6.73 7.41
C LEU A 1140 -19.26 -5.37 7.69
N LEU A 1141 -19.58 -4.62 6.64
CA LEU A 1141 -20.31 -3.35 6.76
C LEU A 1141 -21.74 -3.56 7.29
N ALA A 1142 -22.40 -4.65 6.93
CA ALA A 1142 -23.73 -5.01 7.45
C ALA A 1142 -23.73 -5.24 8.97
N LEU A 1143 -22.70 -5.91 9.51
CA LEU A 1143 -22.50 -6.07 10.96
C LEU A 1143 -22.33 -4.70 11.65
N GLY A 1144 -21.46 -3.83 11.11
CA GLY A 1144 -21.21 -2.50 11.67
C GLY A 1144 -22.48 -1.64 11.74
N ALA A 1145 -23.30 -1.65 10.68
CA ALA A 1145 -24.59 -0.96 10.67
C ALA A 1145 -25.58 -1.52 11.71
N ALA A 1146 -25.65 -2.85 11.86
CA ALA A 1146 -26.51 -3.50 12.84
C ALA A 1146 -26.11 -3.14 14.29
N LEU A 1147 -24.81 -3.12 14.61
CA LEU A 1147 -24.29 -2.69 15.91
C LEU A 1147 -24.56 -1.20 16.21
N LEU A 1148 -24.45 -0.33 15.21
CA LEU A 1148 -24.80 1.10 15.34
C LEU A 1148 -26.30 1.30 15.67
N ILE A 1149 -27.18 0.57 14.98
CA ILE A 1149 -28.64 0.60 15.23
C ILE A 1149 -28.97 0.01 16.63
N ALA A 1150 -28.24 -1.02 17.06
CA ALA A 1150 -28.38 -1.58 18.41
C ALA A 1150 -27.93 -0.59 19.50
N ARG A 1151 -26.76 0.06 19.35
CA ARG A 1151 -26.25 1.07 20.31
C ARG A 1151 -27.23 2.25 20.48
N ARG A 1152 -27.88 2.74 19.41
CA ARG A 1152 -28.92 3.79 19.53
C ARG A 1152 -30.13 3.36 20.37
N ARG A 1153 -30.55 2.09 20.31
CA ARG A 1153 -31.66 1.56 21.13
C ARG A 1153 -31.31 1.37 22.61
N ALA A 1154 -30.02 1.27 22.96
CA ALA A 1154 -29.56 1.22 24.35
C ALA A 1154 -29.60 2.63 25.00
N GLY A 1155 -29.03 3.64 24.33
CA GLY A 1155 -29.00 5.02 24.85
C GLY A 1155 -30.40 5.60 25.13
N ALA A 1156 -31.37 5.31 24.26
CA ALA A 1156 -32.76 5.76 24.41
C ALA A 1156 -33.56 5.08 25.55
N ARG A 1157 -32.91 4.31 26.43
CA ARG A 1157 -33.50 3.69 27.63
C ARG A 1157 -32.90 4.16 28.96
N ALA A 1158 -31.99 5.14 28.94
CA ALA A 1158 -31.39 5.69 30.15
C ALA A 1158 -32.24 6.79 30.84
N ASP A 1159 -33.13 7.46 30.09
CA ASP A 1159 -34.01 8.54 30.58
C ASP A 1159 -35.49 8.09 30.69
N SER A 1160 -35.83 7.31 31.73
CA SER A 1160 -37.22 7.06 32.17
C SER A 1160 -37.34 6.66 33.64
#